data_AF-A0A3B0W9X0-F1
#
_entry.id   AF-A0A3B0W9X0-F1
#
_cell.length_a   1.000
_cell.length_b   1.000
_cell.length_c   1.000
_cell.angle_alpha   90.00
_cell.angle_beta   90.00
_cell.angle_gamma   90.00
#
_symmetry.space_group_name_H-M   'P 1'
#
loop_
_entity.id
_entity.type
_entity.pdbx_description
1 polymer ?
#
loop_
_entity_poly.entity_id
_entity_poly.type
_entity_poly.pdbx_seq_one_letter_code
_entity_poly.pdbx_strand_id
1 'polypeptide(L)'
;MLQISLSTTGKSILEKNTRLILTLFLLLLITFSLSANAYDSSNGRILAFVNASLGGTFTDNKDNPSITVTIAPGALSKNAKLIVYPLRHPSAVGANQTSSSPVFKVKLKAVKKHHVWWKRGHKNRAERNKPLTLDKPMQIEIAANQAPVHPQIGEIAIYRDNAWPRMMANFYKASTNSVITRTKNTHGKYRVAHRTLQARNADDADVVRGRDLYFNEDWGSHEYWGGTFQLHEVLNNVDPATAASLGVQIDLTKVPKFIVDIMLGNDYALKQAALADPATTIALLQADAVLGLKAQFNDETNPNRLTSVGLTCALCHVTVTPTEFQIAAPPAPLTPLPIGFPIIGPPNAGIALGTILSFTPLVQSGSESDKIDQYQSWAPGGFDPRFLPNNPIDDGVNNPTQIPQHWNFMDLADQDYDITWIGILHTTADNESLASGPECGIDLPLGTNGAWGTPGAIIKDFEFGNTLPQWVFDALDVAETEEPGIGTEPGVVQEVTRDKLLDLKAFMESIVSPAPLAFNEEKAEAGWELFYGKANCASCHASAEGTRGKSARGDTSQNEGIYFTNITENAPQGLLGLGIKVPGLRGLAFTAPYFHDGSAATLDDVVKRYTSTDIPQVPSILTDEEQASIVEYLKSL
;
A
#
# COMPACT_ATOMS: atom_id res chain seq x y z
N MET A 1 -19.59 98.58 -24.98
CA MET A 1 -18.24 98.32 -24.43
C MET A 1 -18.43 97.66 -23.07
N LEU A 2 -17.86 96.51 -22.72
CA LEU A 2 -17.20 95.44 -23.47
C LEU A 2 -17.25 94.22 -22.51
N GLN A 3 -17.47 93.02 -23.05
CA GLN A 3 -17.35 91.76 -22.30
C GLN A 3 -15.98 91.61 -21.62
N ILE A 4 -15.91 90.94 -20.46
CA ILE A 4 -15.03 89.77 -20.21
C ILE A 4 -15.44 89.07 -18.90
N SER A 5 -15.40 87.74 -19.00
CA SER A 5 -15.51 86.63 -18.03
C SER A 5 -14.99 86.82 -16.60
N LEU A 6 -15.70 86.20 -15.62
CA LEU A 6 -15.15 85.18 -14.71
C LEU A 6 -16.25 84.49 -13.86
N SER A 7 -16.35 83.16 -14.01
CA SER A 7 -16.47 82.11 -12.97
C SER A 7 -17.55 82.16 -11.85
N THR A 8 -18.41 81.13 -11.78
CA THR A 8 -18.49 80.10 -10.69
C THR A 8 -19.73 79.21 -10.90
N THR A 9 -19.59 77.93 -11.27
CA THR A 9 -19.66 76.72 -10.40
C THR A 9 -20.79 76.70 -9.35
N GLY A 10 -21.69 75.70 -9.45
CA GLY A 10 -22.52 75.34 -8.30
C GLY A 10 -23.79 74.54 -8.52
N LYS A 11 -23.87 73.58 -9.45
CA LYS A 11 -24.97 72.58 -9.50
C LYS A 11 -24.51 71.27 -10.15
N SER A 12 -23.66 70.48 -9.47
CA SER A 12 -23.36 69.09 -9.89
C SER A 12 -22.93 68.13 -8.77
N ILE A 13 -23.28 68.42 -7.50
CA ILE A 13 -22.87 67.57 -6.36
C ILE A 13 -23.99 66.64 -5.89
N LEU A 14 -25.26 66.89 -6.26
CA LEU A 14 -26.37 66.08 -5.75
C LEU A 14 -26.70 64.83 -6.60
N GLU A 15 -26.42 64.80 -7.90
CA GLU A 15 -26.75 63.64 -8.76
C GLU A 15 -25.62 62.61 -8.88
N LYS A 16 -24.35 63.02 -8.69
CA LYS A 16 -23.22 62.07 -8.68
C LYS A 16 -23.18 61.23 -7.39
N ASN A 17 -23.69 61.78 -6.27
CA ASN A 17 -23.73 61.06 -5.01
C ASN A 17 -24.85 60.03 -4.94
N THR A 18 -25.98 60.21 -5.63
CA THR A 18 -27.06 59.20 -5.64
C THR A 18 -26.68 57.95 -6.40
N ARG A 19 -25.94 58.08 -7.53
CA ARG A 19 -25.41 56.92 -8.26
C ARG A 19 -24.28 56.23 -7.50
N LEU A 20 -23.35 56.98 -6.90
CA LEU A 20 -22.27 56.37 -6.12
C LEU A 20 -22.79 55.69 -4.84
N ILE A 21 -23.82 56.24 -4.19
CA ILE A 21 -24.49 55.61 -3.04
C ILE A 21 -25.31 54.39 -3.47
N LEU A 22 -25.95 54.39 -4.65
CA LEU A 22 -26.63 53.19 -5.17
C LEU A 22 -25.65 52.09 -5.59
N THR A 23 -24.50 52.43 -6.19
CA THR A 23 -23.47 51.44 -6.55
C THR A 23 -22.68 50.97 -5.33
N LEU A 24 -22.46 51.81 -4.31
CA LEU A 24 -21.94 51.36 -3.01
C LEU A 24 -22.97 50.54 -2.25
N PHE A 25 -24.28 50.84 -2.31
CA PHE A 25 -25.30 49.97 -1.71
C PHE A 25 -25.35 48.62 -2.44
N LEU A 26 -25.19 48.60 -3.77
CA LEU A 26 -25.16 47.37 -4.56
C LEU A 26 -23.85 46.57 -4.35
N LEU A 27 -22.71 47.22 -4.10
CA LEU A 27 -21.45 46.55 -3.74
C LEU A 27 -21.38 46.14 -2.26
N LEU A 28 -22.00 46.88 -1.34
CA LEU A 28 -22.11 46.49 0.07
C LEU A 28 -23.14 45.37 0.30
N LEU A 29 -24.05 45.16 -0.67
CA LEU A 29 -24.93 43.99 -0.76
C LEU A 29 -24.25 42.76 -1.40
N ILE A 30 -23.00 42.88 -1.90
CA ILE A 30 -22.22 41.77 -2.47
C ILE A 30 -21.13 41.25 -1.49
N THR A 31 -20.89 41.93 -0.36
CA THR A 31 -20.00 41.43 0.71
C THR A 31 -20.72 40.94 1.97
N PHE A 32 -22.06 40.88 1.95
CA PHE A 32 -22.77 39.99 2.85
C PHE A 32 -22.76 38.59 2.26
N SER A 33 -21.83 37.77 2.74
CA SER A 33 -21.92 36.31 2.71
C SER A 33 -23.29 35.91 3.24
N LEU A 34 -24.26 35.73 2.35
CA LEU A 34 -25.49 34.98 2.59
C LEU A 34 -25.10 33.51 2.78
N SER A 35 -24.43 33.24 3.90
CA SER A 35 -24.48 31.97 4.58
C SER A 35 -25.91 31.80 5.05
N ALA A 36 -26.77 31.23 4.20
CA ALA A 36 -28.06 30.72 4.62
C ALA A 36 -27.84 29.47 5.49
N ASN A 37 -27.20 29.66 6.65
CA ASN A 37 -27.04 28.66 7.69
C ASN A 37 -28.38 28.56 8.43
N ALA A 38 -29.35 27.89 7.81
CA ALA A 38 -30.56 27.48 8.51
C ALA A 38 -30.16 26.37 9.50
N TYR A 39 -29.89 26.81 10.73
CA TYR A 39 -29.41 26.04 11.87
C TYR A 39 -30.59 25.73 12.78
N ASP A 40 -30.75 24.46 13.15
CA ASP A 40 -31.60 24.05 14.27
C ASP A 40 -30.71 23.27 15.25
N SER A 41 -30.09 23.99 16.20
CA SER A 41 -29.28 23.40 17.28
C SER A 41 -30.08 22.50 18.21
N SER A 42 -31.40 22.42 18.08
CA SER A 42 -32.19 21.57 18.95
C SER A 42 -32.01 20.09 18.58
N ASN A 43 -31.14 19.41 19.34
CA ASN A 43 -30.88 17.96 19.32
C ASN A 43 -29.88 17.42 18.27
N GLY A 44 -28.86 18.19 17.88
CA GLY A 44 -27.79 17.68 16.99
C GLY A 44 -28.31 17.29 15.61
N ARG A 45 -29.14 18.15 15.00
CA ARG A 45 -29.77 17.91 13.71
C ARG A 45 -29.41 19.01 12.72
N ILE A 46 -29.43 18.67 11.44
CA ILE A 46 -29.33 19.65 10.36
C ILE A 46 -30.64 19.64 9.59
N LEU A 47 -31.31 20.79 9.50
CA LEU A 47 -32.52 21.01 8.72
C LEU A 47 -32.35 22.25 7.86
N ALA A 48 -31.69 22.08 6.71
CA ALA A 48 -31.28 23.21 5.87
C ALA A 48 -31.91 23.16 4.47
N PHE A 49 -32.17 24.34 3.90
CA PHE A 49 -32.44 24.48 2.48
C PHE A 49 -31.12 24.61 1.73
N VAL A 50 -30.95 23.87 0.64
CA VAL A 50 -29.75 23.89 -0.21
C VAL A 50 -30.15 24.39 -1.59
N ASN A 51 -29.60 25.53 -1.97
CA ASN A 51 -29.74 26.04 -3.33
C ASN A 51 -28.78 25.27 -4.26
N ALA A 52 -29.29 24.72 -5.36
CA ALA A 52 -28.48 23.93 -6.28
C ALA A 52 -27.31 24.69 -6.90
N SER A 53 -27.47 25.98 -7.20
CA SER A 53 -26.41 26.78 -7.81
C SER A 53 -25.36 27.21 -6.80
N LEU A 54 -25.73 27.37 -5.52
CA LEU A 54 -24.83 27.91 -4.48
C LEU A 54 -24.18 26.82 -3.62
N GLY A 55 -24.85 25.69 -3.39
CA GLY A 55 -24.38 24.68 -2.44
C GLY A 55 -24.43 25.19 -0.99
N GLY A 56 -23.46 24.78 -0.17
CA GLY A 56 -23.26 25.25 1.19
C GLY A 56 -22.56 24.23 2.11
N THR A 57 -22.11 24.69 3.27
CA THR A 57 -21.55 23.88 4.36
C THR A 57 -22.48 23.94 5.56
N PHE A 58 -22.88 22.78 6.07
CA PHE A 58 -23.89 22.66 7.12
C PHE A 58 -23.37 21.78 8.25
N THR A 59 -23.42 22.29 9.48
CA THR A 59 -23.00 21.55 10.69
C THR A 59 -24.16 21.44 11.68
N ASP A 60 -24.17 20.37 12.48
CA ASP A 60 -25.12 20.18 13.58
C ASP A 60 -24.80 21.06 14.80
N ASN A 61 -23.54 21.45 14.95
CA ASN A 61 -23.07 22.37 15.98
C ASN A 61 -21.97 23.29 15.44
N LYS A 62 -22.11 24.61 15.61
CA LYS A 62 -21.14 25.59 15.09
C LYS A 62 -19.79 25.55 15.83
N ASP A 63 -19.82 25.30 17.12
CA ASP A 63 -18.66 25.43 18.00
C ASP A 63 -17.93 24.09 18.19
N ASN A 64 -18.68 22.99 18.15
CA ASN A 64 -18.13 21.63 18.23
C ASN A 64 -18.90 20.67 17.31
N PRO A 65 -18.68 20.73 15.98
CA PRO A 65 -19.35 19.88 14.99
C PRO A 65 -19.19 18.39 15.30
N SER A 66 -20.29 17.65 15.41
CA SER A 66 -20.23 16.18 15.36
C SER A 66 -20.38 15.65 13.94
N ILE A 67 -21.07 16.40 13.08
CA ILE A 67 -21.15 16.14 11.65
C ILE A 67 -21.23 17.45 10.85
N THR A 68 -20.42 17.53 9.80
CA THR A 68 -20.48 18.59 8.79
C THR A 68 -20.77 17.97 7.42
N VAL A 69 -21.67 18.59 6.66
CA VAL A 69 -21.99 18.21 5.27
C VAL A 69 -21.73 19.41 4.37
N THR A 70 -20.83 19.23 3.40
CA THR A 70 -20.47 20.26 2.41
C THR A 70 -20.96 19.85 1.03
N ILE A 71 -21.73 20.71 0.38
CA ILE A 71 -22.27 20.52 -0.96
C ILE A 71 -21.72 21.63 -1.85
N ALA A 72 -20.94 21.25 -2.87
CA ALA A 72 -20.33 22.23 -3.77
C ALA A 72 -21.39 22.99 -4.61
N PRO A 73 -21.10 24.24 -5.04
CA PRO A 73 -21.91 24.96 -6.01
C PRO A 73 -22.14 24.14 -7.29
N GLY A 74 -23.39 24.07 -7.74
CA GLY A 74 -23.78 23.31 -8.93
C GLY A 74 -23.75 21.79 -8.76
N ALA A 75 -23.50 21.25 -7.55
CA ALA A 75 -23.47 19.81 -7.33
C ALA A 75 -24.85 19.15 -7.44
N LEU A 76 -25.93 19.87 -7.09
CA LEU A 76 -27.29 19.33 -7.10
C LEU A 76 -27.99 19.61 -8.42
N SER A 77 -28.68 18.61 -8.96
CA SER A 77 -29.58 18.77 -10.12
C SER A 77 -30.76 19.73 -9.88
N LYS A 78 -31.12 20.01 -8.61
CA LYS A 78 -32.18 20.95 -8.20
C LYS A 78 -32.13 21.25 -6.71
N ASN A 79 -32.76 22.36 -6.30
CA ASN A 79 -32.84 22.77 -4.90
C ASN A 79 -33.37 21.63 -4.01
N ALA A 80 -32.77 21.48 -2.83
CA ALA A 80 -33.06 20.39 -1.92
C ALA A 80 -33.23 20.87 -0.47
N LYS A 81 -33.82 20.02 0.37
CA LYS A 81 -33.71 20.10 1.82
C LYS A 81 -32.71 19.05 2.29
N LEU A 82 -31.68 19.48 3.00
CA LEU A 82 -30.76 18.63 3.75
C LEU A 82 -31.37 18.32 5.11
N ILE A 83 -31.46 17.04 5.44
CA ILE A 83 -31.97 16.53 6.70
C ILE A 83 -30.93 15.55 7.26
N VAL A 84 -30.32 15.91 8.39
CA VAL A 84 -29.36 15.09 9.11
C VAL A 84 -29.81 14.91 10.56
N TYR A 85 -29.73 13.69 11.06
CA TYR A 85 -30.04 13.39 12.47
C TYR A 85 -29.34 12.12 12.95
N PRO A 86 -28.96 12.06 14.24
CA PRO A 86 -28.41 10.85 14.84
C PRO A 86 -29.48 9.76 15.02
N LEU A 87 -29.09 8.49 14.93
CA LEU A 87 -29.93 7.34 15.24
C LEU A 87 -29.77 6.91 16.71
N ARG A 88 -30.88 6.58 17.36
CA ARG A 88 -30.89 6.13 18.77
C ARG A 88 -30.40 4.69 18.97
N HIS A 89 -30.73 3.80 18.03
CA HIS A 89 -30.41 2.37 18.09
C HIS A 89 -29.75 1.93 16.78
N PRO A 90 -28.47 2.25 16.58
CA PRO A 90 -27.74 1.82 15.39
C PRO A 90 -27.37 0.33 15.46
N SER A 91 -27.23 -0.30 14.30
CA SER A 91 -26.62 -1.63 14.19
C SER A 91 -25.17 -1.60 14.67
N ALA A 92 -24.74 -2.69 15.32
CA ALA A 92 -23.36 -2.87 15.74
C ALA A 92 -22.40 -2.86 14.52
N VAL A 93 -21.13 -2.55 14.78
CA VAL A 93 -20.04 -2.68 13.81
C VAL A 93 -19.56 -4.13 13.73
N GLY A 94 -18.79 -4.48 12.70
CA GLY A 94 -18.22 -5.83 12.53
C GLY A 94 -17.12 -6.15 13.55
N ALA A 95 -16.62 -7.38 13.54
CA ALA A 95 -15.64 -7.88 14.51
C ALA A 95 -14.29 -7.13 14.46
N ASN A 96 -13.84 -6.70 13.28
CA ASN A 96 -12.61 -5.93 13.07
C ASN A 96 -12.80 -4.40 13.17
N GLN A 97 -13.94 -3.95 13.69
CA GLN A 97 -14.30 -2.53 13.77
C GLN A 97 -14.65 -2.12 15.20
N THR A 98 -14.20 -0.94 15.60
CA THR A 98 -14.66 -0.25 16.80
C THR A 98 -15.47 0.99 16.42
N SER A 99 -16.65 1.15 17.00
CA SER A 99 -17.49 2.32 16.79
C SER A 99 -16.86 3.57 17.41
N SER A 100 -16.56 4.60 16.62
CA SER A 100 -15.99 5.87 17.10
C SER A 100 -16.89 7.08 16.86
N SER A 101 -18.17 6.90 16.49
CA SER A 101 -19.13 8.01 16.46
C SER A 101 -20.58 7.53 16.58
N PRO A 102 -21.55 8.43 16.85
CA PRO A 102 -22.96 8.18 16.56
C PRO A 102 -23.18 7.86 15.07
N VAL A 103 -24.31 7.22 14.76
CA VAL A 103 -24.74 7.03 13.37
C VAL A 103 -25.58 8.21 12.93
N PHE A 104 -25.18 8.88 11.86
CA PHE A 104 -25.93 9.98 11.26
C PHE A 104 -26.67 9.53 10.01
N LYS A 105 -27.97 9.81 9.97
CA LYS A 105 -28.77 9.60 8.77
C LYS A 105 -28.83 10.89 7.96
N VAL A 106 -28.19 10.90 6.79
CA VAL A 106 -28.12 12.04 5.88
C VAL A 106 -29.13 11.85 4.75
N LYS A 107 -29.98 12.85 4.50
CA LYS A 107 -30.95 12.84 3.39
C LYS A 107 -31.01 14.18 2.68
N LEU A 108 -30.94 14.13 1.36
CA LEU A 108 -31.28 15.24 0.48
C LEU A 108 -32.62 14.97 -0.21
N LYS A 109 -33.57 15.88 -0.04
CA LYS A 109 -34.91 15.78 -0.64
C LYS A 109 -35.16 16.96 -1.56
N ALA A 110 -35.49 16.72 -2.83
CA ALA A 110 -35.86 17.77 -3.75
C ALA A 110 -37.01 18.63 -3.19
N VAL A 111 -36.89 19.95 -3.31
CA VAL A 111 -37.98 20.86 -2.95
C VAL A 111 -39.05 20.81 -4.04
N LYS A 112 -40.28 20.45 -3.66
CA LYS A 112 -41.43 20.53 -4.57
C LYS A 112 -41.68 22.02 -4.87
N LYS A 113 -41.64 22.43 -6.14
CA LYS A 113 -42.12 23.77 -6.53
C LYS A 113 -43.58 23.92 -6.06
N HIS A 114 -43.91 25.00 -5.36
CA HIS A 114 -45.29 25.33 -5.04
C HIS A 114 -46.09 25.41 -6.35
N HIS A 115 -47.11 24.57 -6.47
CA HIS A 115 -47.93 24.49 -7.68
C HIS A 115 -48.95 25.63 -7.65
N VAL A 116 -48.79 26.54 -8.60
CA VAL A 116 -49.82 27.50 -8.97
C VAL A 116 -50.90 26.75 -9.75
N TRP A 117 -52.12 26.65 -9.23
CA TRP A 117 -53.13 25.67 -9.69
C TRP A 117 -53.61 25.84 -11.15
N TRP A 118 -53.33 26.98 -11.79
CA TRP A 118 -53.94 27.35 -13.07
C TRP A 118 -53.04 27.10 -14.30
N LYS A 119 -51.78 26.66 -14.13
CA LYS A 119 -50.89 26.28 -15.25
C LYS A 119 -50.80 24.76 -15.41
N ARG A 120 -51.89 24.13 -15.88
CA ARG A 120 -51.93 22.69 -16.20
C ARG A 120 -51.56 22.45 -17.67
N GLY A 121 -50.26 22.46 -17.97
CA GLY A 121 -49.72 22.02 -19.26
C GLY A 121 -49.20 20.58 -19.17
N HIS A 122 -49.62 19.71 -20.09
CA HIS A 122 -49.28 18.28 -20.11
C HIS A 122 -47.79 17.96 -20.38
N LYS A 123 -46.95 18.95 -20.75
CA LYS A 123 -45.57 18.73 -21.20
C LYS A 123 -44.51 18.52 -20.11
N ASN A 124 -44.80 18.75 -18.81
CA ASN A 124 -43.78 18.72 -17.73
C ASN A 124 -43.89 17.55 -16.73
N ARG A 125 -44.52 16.41 -17.07
CA ARG A 125 -44.59 15.26 -16.15
C ARG A 125 -43.27 14.50 -16.03
N ALA A 126 -42.51 14.36 -17.11
CA ALA A 126 -41.22 13.66 -17.13
C ALA A 126 -40.13 14.39 -16.30
N GLU A 127 -40.00 15.71 -16.43
CA GLU A 127 -39.03 16.49 -15.63
C GLU A 127 -39.35 16.53 -14.13
N ARG A 128 -40.64 16.54 -13.75
CA ARG A 128 -41.07 16.54 -12.34
C ARG A 128 -40.69 15.26 -11.60
N ASN A 129 -40.63 14.13 -12.30
CA ASN A 129 -40.37 12.82 -11.72
C ASN A 129 -38.90 12.41 -11.77
N LYS A 130 -38.00 13.20 -12.38
CA LYS A 130 -36.57 12.90 -12.32
C LYS A 130 -36.11 12.86 -10.86
N PRO A 131 -35.36 11.85 -10.41
CA PRO A 131 -34.83 11.81 -9.04
C PRO A 131 -33.88 13.00 -8.78
N LEU A 132 -33.64 13.30 -7.50
CA LEU A 132 -32.56 14.22 -7.14
C LEU A 132 -31.24 13.49 -7.30
N THR A 133 -30.34 14.05 -8.10
CA THR A 133 -28.97 13.56 -8.29
C THR A 133 -27.95 14.60 -7.80
N LEU A 134 -26.77 14.07 -7.43
CA LEU A 134 -25.54 14.81 -7.16
C LEU A 134 -24.57 14.58 -8.33
N ASP A 135 -24.35 15.61 -9.14
CA ASP A 135 -23.43 15.55 -10.28
C ASP A 135 -21.98 15.56 -9.80
N LYS A 136 -21.71 16.37 -8.76
CA LYS A 136 -20.48 16.34 -7.94
C LYS A 136 -20.79 15.71 -6.59
N PRO A 137 -19.90 14.89 -6.02
CA PRO A 137 -20.12 14.33 -4.68
C PRO A 137 -20.21 15.44 -3.64
N MET A 138 -21.02 15.21 -2.60
CA MET A 138 -20.96 15.99 -1.36
C MET A 138 -19.89 15.40 -0.44
N GLN A 139 -19.33 16.23 0.43
CA GLN A 139 -18.42 15.82 1.50
C GLN A 139 -19.18 15.66 2.80
N ILE A 140 -18.86 14.59 3.53
CA ILE A 140 -19.34 14.34 4.89
C ILE A 140 -18.09 14.28 5.79
N GLU A 141 -18.07 15.09 6.82
CA GLU A 141 -17.08 15.07 7.89
C GLU A 141 -17.77 14.65 9.19
N ILE A 142 -17.22 13.67 9.90
CA ILE A 142 -17.77 13.20 11.18
C ILE A 142 -16.63 13.20 12.20
N ALA A 143 -16.87 13.83 13.35
CA ALA A 143 -15.94 13.79 14.46
C ALA A 143 -15.89 12.38 15.07
N ALA A 144 -14.68 11.93 15.37
CA ALA A 144 -14.43 10.70 16.10
C ALA A 144 -14.47 10.99 17.61
N ASN A 145 -14.96 10.03 18.41
CA ASN A 145 -15.00 10.13 19.86
C ASN A 145 -13.59 10.02 20.45
N GLN A 146 -12.70 9.29 19.77
CA GLN A 146 -11.29 9.07 20.12
C GLN A 146 -10.48 8.99 18.83
N ALA A 147 -9.19 9.33 18.90
CA ALA A 147 -8.28 9.11 17.79
C ALA A 147 -8.05 7.59 17.59
N PRO A 148 -7.91 7.12 16.35
CA PRO A 148 -7.48 5.75 16.09
C PRO A 148 -6.04 5.58 16.60
N VAL A 149 -5.77 4.43 17.21
CA VAL A 149 -4.42 4.03 17.62
C VAL A 149 -3.96 2.94 16.69
N HIS A 150 -2.85 3.17 15.98
CA HIS A 150 -2.26 2.17 15.08
C HIS A 150 -2.16 0.80 15.78
N PRO A 151 -2.61 -0.32 15.15
CA PRO A 151 -2.92 -0.49 13.72
C PRO A 151 -4.36 -0.15 13.32
N GLN A 152 -5.06 0.67 14.08
CA GLN A 152 -6.36 1.20 13.67
C GLN A 152 -6.23 2.31 12.64
N ILE A 153 -7.15 2.32 11.68
CA ILE A 153 -7.41 3.43 10.78
C ILE A 153 -8.79 4.03 11.06
N GLY A 154 -8.88 5.36 11.07
CA GLY A 154 -10.15 6.08 11.21
C GLY A 154 -10.85 6.20 9.86
N GLU A 155 -12.01 5.57 9.71
CA GLU A 155 -12.77 5.58 8.45
C GLU A 155 -14.26 5.90 8.66
N ILE A 156 -14.87 6.63 7.71
CA ILE A 156 -16.33 6.67 7.61
C ILE A 156 -16.81 5.40 6.92
N ALA A 157 -17.76 4.73 7.55
CA ALA A 157 -18.51 3.60 7.01
C ALA A 157 -19.94 3.98 6.67
N ILE A 158 -20.51 3.29 5.67
CA ILE A 158 -21.92 3.44 5.26
C ILE A 158 -22.70 2.17 5.57
N TYR A 159 -23.89 2.30 6.15
CA TYR A 159 -24.73 1.13 6.44
C TYR A 159 -25.41 0.59 5.18
N ARG A 160 -25.10 -0.64 4.79
CA ARG A 160 -25.70 -1.40 3.67
C ARG A 160 -25.63 -2.89 3.95
N ASP A 161 -26.63 -3.65 3.48
CA ASP A 161 -26.65 -5.12 3.56
C ASP A 161 -26.36 -5.66 4.98
N ASN A 162 -26.96 -5.03 5.99
CA ASN A 162 -26.76 -5.30 7.42
C ASN A 162 -25.32 -5.17 7.94
N ALA A 163 -24.43 -4.55 7.16
CA ALA A 163 -23.04 -4.33 7.51
C ALA A 163 -22.67 -2.84 7.47
N TRP A 164 -21.43 -2.55 7.89
CA TRP A 164 -20.80 -1.24 7.83
C TRP A 164 -19.57 -1.29 6.91
N PRO A 165 -19.75 -1.48 5.59
CA PRO A 165 -18.65 -1.32 4.66
C PRO A 165 -18.08 0.10 4.73
N ARG A 166 -16.76 0.20 4.63
CA ARG A 166 -16.07 1.49 4.58
C ARG A 166 -16.47 2.27 3.33
N MET A 167 -16.39 3.58 3.43
CA MET A 167 -16.36 4.45 2.25
C MET A 167 -14.98 4.35 1.58
N MET A 168 -14.92 4.55 0.26
CA MET A 168 -13.66 4.48 -0.49
C MET A 168 -12.80 5.73 -0.24
N ALA A 169 -13.35 6.91 -0.52
CA ALA A 169 -12.68 8.17 -0.26
C ALA A 169 -12.72 8.52 1.23
N ASN A 170 -11.77 8.07 2.04
CA ASN A 170 -11.63 8.44 3.45
C ASN A 170 -10.32 9.18 3.68
N PHE A 171 -10.33 10.17 4.56
CA PHE A 171 -9.13 10.83 5.07
C PHE A 171 -9.37 11.21 6.54
N TYR A 172 -8.45 10.82 7.42
CA TYR A 172 -8.52 11.13 8.84
C TYR A 172 -7.71 12.40 9.13
N LYS A 173 -8.33 13.35 9.82
CA LYS A 173 -7.76 14.64 10.20
C LYS A 173 -7.39 14.60 11.67
N ALA A 174 -6.11 14.45 11.96
CA ALA A 174 -5.59 14.45 13.31
C ALA A 174 -5.85 15.78 14.03
N SER A 175 -5.77 16.92 13.33
CA SER A 175 -5.99 18.26 13.93
C SER A 175 -7.37 18.47 14.53
N THR A 176 -8.38 17.80 13.98
CA THR A 176 -9.80 17.93 14.36
C THR A 176 -10.39 16.64 14.90
N ASN A 177 -9.60 15.56 14.95
CA ASN A 177 -10.04 14.22 15.30
C ASN A 177 -11.33 13.84 14.54
N SER A 178 -11.32 14.05 13.23
CA SER A 178 -12.48 13.80 12.36
C SER A 178 -12.08 12.96 11.16
N VAL A 179 -13.06 12.37 10.49
CA VAL A 179 -12.85 11.71 9.21
C VAL A 179 -13.71 12.40 8.16
N ILE A 180 -13.14 12.64 6.98
CA ILE A 180 -13.85 13.16 5.82
C ILE A 180 -14.05 12.08 4.77
N THR A 181 -15.21 12.12 4.09
CA THR A 181 -15.51 11.26 2.94
C THR A 181 -16.32 11.97 1.87
N ARG A 182 -16.32 11.43 0.64
CA ARG A 182 -17.11 11.93 -0.49
C ARG A 182 -18.16 10.93 -0.93
N THR A 183 -19.36 11.42 -1.25
CA THR A 183 -20.45 10.55 -1.70
C THR A 183 -21.44 11.25 -2.63
N LYS A 184 -21.95 10.51 -3.62
CA LYS A 184 -23.09 10.93 -4.45
C LYS A 184 -24.43 10.41 -3.92
N ASN A 185 -24.42 9.66 -2.82
CA ASN A 185 -25.64 9.14 -2.21
C ASN A 185 -26.47 10.28 -1.63
N THR A 186 -27.66 10.51 -2.17
CA THR A 186 -28.60 11.49 -1.60
C THR A 186 -29.30 10.97 -0.35
N HIS A 187 -29.07 9.71 0.03
CA HIS A 187 -29.58 9.09 1.25
C HIS A 187 -28.57 8.06 1.77
N GLY A 188 -28.21 8.15 3.04
CA GLY A 188 -27.33 7.16 3.67
C GLY A 188 -27.34 7.26 5.20
N LYS A 189 -26.78 6.23 5.83
CA LYS A 189 -26.43 6.25 7.26
C LYS A 189 -24.92 6.10 7.35
N TYR A 190 -24.28 7.01 8.06
CA TYR A 190 -22.82 7.12 8.12
C TYR A 190 -22.35 7.15 9.57
N ARG A 191 -21.13 6.67 9.81
CA ARG A 191 -20.45 6.76 11.09
C ARG A 191 -18.95 6.69 10.90
N VAL A 192 -18.17 7.17 11.87
CA VAL A 192 -16.78 6.78 12.03
C VAL A 192 -16.72 5.39 12.68
N ALA A 193 -15.96 4.50 12.06
CA ALA A 193 -15.52 3.24 12.61
C ALA A 193 -13.98 3.22 12.55
N HIS A 194 -13.34 2.77 13.61
CA HIS A 194 -11.93 2.43 13.57
C HIS A 194 -11.81 0.99 13.11
N ARG A 195 -11.15 0.75 11.99
CA ARG A 195 -10.83 -0.59 11.51
C ARG A 195 -9.41 -0.94 11.92
N THR A 196 -9.21 -2.12 12.46
CA THR A 196 -7.86 -2.64 12.76
C THR A 196 -7.34 -3.38 11.52
N LEU A 197 -6.10 -3.07 11.09
CA LEU A 197 -5.41 -3.72 9.96
C LEU A 197 -4.87 -5.13 10.31
N GLN A 198 -4.77 -5.45 11.61
CA GLN A 198 -4.23 -6.70 12.12
C GLN A 198 -5.34 -7.71 12.43
N ALA A 199 -5.39 -8.87 11.77
CA ALA A 199 -6.40 -9.89 12.10
C ALA A 199 -5.94 -10.94 13.10
N ARG A 200 -4.62 -11.15 13.22
CA ARG A 200 -4.02 -12.16 14.10
C ARG A 200 -3.12 -11.50 15.14
N ASN A 201 -3.19 -11.95 16.40
CA ASN A 201 -2.33 -11.40 17.43
C ASN A 201 -0.95 -12.02 17.32
N ALA A 202 0.09 -11.24 17.60
CA ALA A 202 1.49 -11.71 17.56
C ALA A 202 1.75 -12.92 18.51
N ASP A 203 0.93 -13.07 19.55
CA ASP A 203 1.04 -14.12 20.56
C ASP A 203 0.15 -15.35 20.29
N ASP A 204 -0.63 -15.35 19.20
CA ASP A 204 -1.40 -16.53 18.80
C ASP A 204 -0.43 -17.68 18.49
N ALA A 205 -0.75 -18.91 18.91
CA ALA A 205 0.20 -20.03 18.86
C ALA A 205 0.66 -20.38 17.44
N ASP A 206 -0.22 -20.27 16.45
CA ASP A 206 0.09 -20.45 15.02
C ASP A 206 0.91 -19.30 14.45
N VAL A 207 0.65 -18.05 14.87
CA VAL A 207 1.47 -16.88 14.51
C VAL A 207 2.91 -17.02 15.02
N VAL A 208 3.12 -17.53 16.23
CA VAL A 208 4.46 -17.76 16.79
C VAL A 208 5.21 -18.84 16.00
N ARG A 209 4.54 -19.95 15.65
CA ARG A 209 5.13 -21.00 14.80
C ARG A 209 5.42 -20.49 13.39
N GLY A 210 4.50 -19.73 12.79
CA GLY A 210 4.68 -19.11 11.49
C GLY A 210 5.84 -18.12 11.45
N ARG A 211 6.04 -17.35 12.52
CA ARG A 211 7.19 -16.46 12.67
C ARG A 211 8.50 -17.26 12.69
N ASP A 212 8.54 -18.38 13.39
CA ASP A 212 9.72 -19.24 13.42
C ASP A 212 10.05 -19.77 12.02
N LEU A 213 9.05 -20.27 11.29
CA LEU A 213 9.19 -20.69 9.90
C LEU A 213 9.72 -19.55 9.02
N TYR A 214 9.14 -18.36 9.12
CA TYR A 214 9.52 -17.19 8.32
C TYR A 214 11.00 -16.80 8.46
N PHE A 215 11.57 -16.96 9.66
CA PHE A 215 12.98 -16.61 9.93
C PHE A 215 13.94 -17.77 9.73
N ASN A 216 13.52 -19.01 9.99
CA ASN A 216 14.45 -20.13 10.21
C ASN A 216 14.22 -21.32 9.28
N GLU A 217 13.08 -21.40 8.57
CA GLU A 217 12.82 -22.44 7.57
C GLU A 217 13.41 -22.00 6.23
N ASP A 218 14.25 -22.85 5.63
CA ASP A 218 14.83 -22.61 4.31
C ASP A 218 14.06 -23.32 3.19
N TRP A 219 13.04 -24.11 3.53
CA TRP A 219 12.12 -24.74 2.60
C TRP A 219 12.81 -25.66 1.58
N GLY A 220 13.92 -26.29 1.97
CA GLY A 220 14.73 -27.13 1.07
C GLY A 220 15.56 -26.33 0.06
N SER A 221 15.51 -24.99 0.10
CA SER A 221 16.19 -24.12 -0.87
C SER A 221 17.72 -24.24 -0.86
N HIS A 222 18.31 -24.90 0.13
CA HIS A 222 19.73 -25.18 0.18
C HIS A 222 20.21 -26.10 -0.96
N GLU A 223 19.34 -26.95 -1.51
CA GLU A 223 19.65 -27.73 -2.72
C GLU A 223 19.91 -26.80 -3.92
N TYR A 224 19.16 -25.70 -3.99
CA TYR A 224 19.31 -24.73 -5.06
C TYR A 224 20.46 -23.73 -4.79
N TRP A 225 20.43 -23.03 -3.66
CA TRP A 225 21.40 -21.98 -3.36
C TRP A 225 22.77 -22.54 -2.96
N GLY A 226 22.78 -23.63 -2.21
CA GLY A 226 23.98 -24.33 -1.79
C GLY A 226 24.46 -25.36 -2.82
N GLY A 227 23.55 -26.11 -3.45
CA GLY A 227 23.90 -27.13 -4.45
C GLY A 227 24.16 -26.55 -5.84
N THR A 228 23.16 -25.90 -6.45
CA THR A 228 23.28 -25.36 -7.83
C THR A 228 24.20 -24.14 -7.88
N PHE A 229 23.93 -23.11 -7.08
CA PHE A 229 24.74 -21.90 -7.07
C PHE A 229 26.06 -22.08 -6.31
N GLN A 230 26.18 -23.02 -5.37
CA GLN A 230 27.36 -23.14 -4.50
C GLN A 230 27.67 -21.83 -3.76
N LEU A 231 26.63 -21.12 -3.31
CA LEU A 231 26.75 -19.84 -2.61
C LEU A 231 27.65 -19.94 -1.36
N HIS A 232 27.70 -21.11 -0.74
CA HIS A 232 28.57 -21.37 0.41
C HIS A 232 30.07 -21.16 0.10
N GLU A 233 30.53 -21.38 -1.14
CA GLU A 233 31.94 -21.12 -1.50
C GLU A 233 32.26 -19.61 -1.49
N VAL A 234 31.28 -18.75 -1.80
CA VAL A 234 31.41 -17.29 -1.64
C VAL A 234 31.41 -16.92 -0.16
N LEU A 235 30.43 -17.44 0.60
CA LEU A 235 30.23 -17.09 2.01
C LEU A 235 31.38 -17.52 2.92
N ASN A 236 32.10 -18.60 2.58
CA ASN A 236 33.30 -19.01 3.32
C ASN A 236 34.45 -17.99 3.26
N ASN A 237 34.42 -17.06 2.30
CA ASN A 237 35.54 -16.16 2.00
C ASN A 237 35.20 -14.68 2.12
N VAL A 238 33.94 -14.32 2.39
CA VAL A 238 33.51 -12.91 2.47
C VAL A 238 33.62 -12.38 3.89
N ASP A 239 34.22 -11.21 4.06
CA ASP A 239 34.27 -10.51 5.34
C ASP A 239 32.98 -9.69 5.63
N PRO A 240 32.71 -9.35 6.91
CA PRO A 240 31.51 -8.60 7.27
C PRO A 240 31.36 -7.23 6.60
N ALA A 241 32.44 -6.49 6.38
CA ALA A 241 32.37 -5.16 5.75
C ALA A 241 31.98 -5.27 4.28
N THR A 242 32.55 -6.22 3.55
CA THR A 242 32.18 -6.53 2.16
C THR A 242 30.72 -6.98 2.08
N ALA A 243 30.29 -7.90 2.94
CA ALA A 243 28.89 -8.35 2.97
C ALA A 243 27.91 -7.20 3.26
N ALA A 244 28.21 -6.36 4.25
CA ALA A 244 27.41 -5.18 4.58
C ALA A 244 27.34 -4.18 3.40
N SER A 245 28.42 -4.04 2.63
CA SER A 245 28.44 -3.17 1.44
C SER A 245 27.51 -3.65 0.31
N LEU A 246 27.18 -4.94 0.31
CA LEU A 246 26.22 -5.57 -0.60
C LEU A 246 24.79 -5.65 -0.03
N GLY A 247 24.53 -4.95 1.08
CA GLY A 247 23.21 -4.85 1.71
C GLY A 247 22.78 -6.06 2.54
N VAL A 248 23.73 -6.93 2.92
CA VAL A 248 23.50 -7.99 3.91
C VAL A 248 23.29 -7.36 5.29
N GLN A 249 22.30 -7.85 6.03
CA GLN A 249 21.88 -7.31 7.31
C GLN A 249 22.00 -8.35 8.42
N ILE A 250 22.22 -7.88 9.66
CA ILE A 250 22.51 -8.71 10.82
C ILE A 250 21.44 -8.49 11.90
N ASP A 251 20.87 -9.59 12.38
CA ASP A 251 19.99 -9.62 13.56
C ASP A 251 20.82 -9.45 14.84
N LEU A 252 20.71 -8.26 15.44
CA LEU A 252 21.40 -7.90 16.67
C LEU A 252 21.12 -8.88 17.83
N THR A 253 19.94 -9.50 17.85
CA THR A 253 19.54 -10.40 18.96
C THR A 253 20.29 -11.71 18.97
N LYS A 254 20.96 -12.06 17.87
CA LYS A 254 21.69 -13.31 17.67
C LYS A 254 23.20 -13.12 17.58
N VAL A 255 23.71 -11.88 17.57
CA VAL A 255 25.15 -11.60 17.45
C VAL A 255 25.92 -12.23 18.63
N PRO A 256 26.94 -13.07 18.36
CA PRO A 256 27.77 -13.65 19.41
C PRO A 256 28.38 -12.60 20.34
N LYS A 257 28.39 -12.91 21.65
CA LYS A 257 28.87 -11.99 22.68
C LYS A 257 30.28 -11.46 22.42
N PHE A 258 31.19 -12.28 21.89
CA PHE A 258 32.56 -11.84 21.63
C PHE A 258 32.62 -10.74 20.55
N ILE A 259 31.73 -10.78 19.54
CA ILE A 259 31.61 -9.73 18.53
C ILE A 259 31.03 -8.48 19.17
N VAL A 260 30.00 -8.60 20.01
CA VAL A 260 29.45 -7.47 20.77
C VAL A 260 30.53 -6.78 21.61
N ASP A 261 31.35 -7.55 22.34
CA ASP A 261 32.41 -7.02 23.18
C ASP A 261 33.49 -6.29 22.36
N ILE A 262 33.85 -6.80 21.17
CA ILE A 262 34.76 -6.12 20.22
C ILE A 262 34.15 -4.79 19.77
N MET A 263 32.90 -4.80 19.31
CA MET A 263 32.25 -3.63 18.70
C MET A 263 31.98 -2.51 19.72
N LEU A 264 31.74 -2.85 20.98
CA LEU A 264 31.57 -1.89 22.08
C LEU A 264 32.89 -1.46 22.74
N GLY A 265 34.00 -2.15 22.46
CA GLY A 265 35.33 -1.84 22.97
C GLY A 265 35.91 -0.53 22.41
N ASN A 266 37.07 -0.12 22.94
CA ASN A 266 37.81 1.07 22.47
C ASN A 266 39.03 0.72 21.61
N ASP A 267 39.22 -0.56 21.27
CA ASP A 267 40.27 -1.01 20.36
C ASP A 267 39.78 -0.94 18.91
N TYR A 268 40.04 0.18 18.26
CA TYR A 268 39.61 0.43 16.88
C TYR A 268 40.31 -0.46 15.85
N ALA A 269 41.53 -0.93 16.15
CA ALA A 269 42.24 -1.85 15.27
C ALA A 269 41.59 -3.23 15.33
N LEU A 270 41.20 -3.69 16.52
CA LEU A 270 40.45 -4.93 16.69
C LEU A 270 39.09 -4.91 16.00
N LYS A 271 38.36 -3.77 16.05
CA LYS A 271 37.10 -3.62 15.30
C LYS A 271 37.30 -3.75 13.80
N GLN A 272 38.28 -3.03 13.25
CA GLN A 272 38.59 -3.09 11.82
C GLN A 272 39.04 -4.49 11.39
N ALA A 273 39.86 -5.15 12.21
CA ALA A 273 40.27 -6.53 11.96
C ALA A 273 39.08 -7.49 11.96
N ALA A 274 38.18 -7.40 12.93
CA ALA A 274 36.98 -8.25 12.98
C ALA A 274 36.05 -8.03 11.77
N LEU A 275 35.89 -6.77 11.32
CA LEU A 275 35.09 -6.42 10.15
C LEU A 275 35.71 -6.87 8.82
N ALA A 276 37.02 -7.13 8.79
CA ALA A 276 37.76 -7.58 7.61
C ALA A 276 38.10 -9.09 7.64
N ASP A 277 37.62 -9.83 8.63
CA ASP A 277 37.91 -11.25 8.83
C ASP A 277 36.71 -12.12 8.42
N PRO A 278 36.81 -12.96 7.37
CA PRO A 278 35.78 -13.92 7.00
C PRO A 278 35.38 -14.88 8.14
N ALA A 279 36.27 -15.16 9.10
CA ALA A 279 35.91 -15.98 10.26
C ALA A 279 34.81 -15.31 11.12
N THR A 280 34.73 -13.99 11.13
CA THR A 280 33.63 -13.25 11.78
C THR A 280 32.30 -13.51 11.06
N THR A 281 32.30 -13.55 9.72
CA THR A 281 31.11 -13.94 8.93
C THR A 281 30.65 -15.35 9.27
N ILE A 282 31.58 -16.31 9.31
CA ILE A 282 31.27 -17.68 9.72
C ILE A 282 30.66 -17.74 11.13
N ALA A 283 31.22 -17.01 12.09
CA ALA A 283 30.67 -16.97 13.45
C ALA A 283 29.27 -16.35 13.51
N LEU A 284 28.98 -15.35 12.67
CA LEU A 284 27.63 -14.78 12.53
C LEU A 284 26.66 -15.79 11.90
N LEU A 285 27.09 -16.54 10.89
CA LEU A 285 26.29 -17.59 10.24
C LEU A 285 26.00 -18.76 11.20
N GLN A 286 26.98 -19.23 11.97
CA GLN A 286 26.80 -20.26 12.99
C GLN A 286 25.81 -19.87 14.09
N ALA A 287 25.65 -18.56 14.32
CA ALA A 287 24.69 -18.01 15.28
C ALA A 287 23.32 -17.69 14.66
N ASP A 288 23.09 -18.00 13.37
CA ASP A 288 21.92 -17.59 12.60
C ASP A 288 21.69 -16.06 12.63
N ALA A 289 22.76 -15.27 12.79
CA ALA A 289 22.68 -13.82 12.94
C ALA A 289 22.63 -13.08 11.60
N VAL A 290 23.04 -13.70 10.50
CA VAL A 290 22.89 -13.13 9.16
C VAL A 290 21.44 -13.31 8.71
N LEU A 291 20.71 -12.22 8.51
CA LEU A 291 19.28 -12.28 8.23
C LEU A 291 19.01 -13.03 6.92
N GLY A 292 18.10 -13.99 7.00
CA GLY A 292 17.61 -14.72 5.83
C GLY A 292 18.49 -15.84 5.32
N LEU A 293 19.62 -16.14 5.97
CA LEU A 293 20.49 -17.25 5.58
C LEU A 293 20.41 -18.39 6.60
N LYS A 294 20.23 -19.61 6.10
CA LYS A 294 20.32 -20.83 6.91
C LYS A 294 21.55 -21.62 6.54
N ALA A 295 22.57 -21.53 7.39
CA ALA A 295 23.89 -22.11 7.16
C ALA A 295 23.96 -23.58 7.59
N GLN A 296 24.64 -24.42 6.79
CA GLN A 296 24.89 -25.83 7.10
C GLN A 296 26.40 -26.11 7.25
N PHE A 297 26.79 -26.68 8.38
CA PHE A 297 28.18 -27.01 8.75
C PHE A 297 28.33 -28.52 8.96
N ASN A 298 28.24 -29.29 7.88
CA ASN A 298 28.19 -30.76 7.94
C ASN A 298 29.58 -31.42 7.79
N ASP A 299 30.65 -30.64 7.68
CA ASP A 299 32.02 -31.15 7.63
C ASP A 299 32.55 -31.42 9.05
N GLU A 300 32.52 -32.68 9.47
CA GLU A 300 33.03 -33.11 10.78
C GLU A 300 34.53 -32.83 10.97
N THR A 301 35.30 -32.70 9.88
CA THR A 301 36.75 -32.45 9.94
C THR A 301 37.08 -30.96 10.03
N ASN A 302 36.16 -30.11 9.59
CA ASN A 302 36.27 -28.65 9.68
C ASN A 302 34.91 -28.03 10.03
N PRO A 303 34.54 -27.97 11.32
CA PRO A 303 33.22 -27.50 11.75
C PRO A 303 32.98 -26.00 11.49
N ASN A 304 34.01 -25.25 11.07
CA ASN A 304 33.91 -23.84 10.69
C ASN A 304 33.83 -23.64 9.17
N ARG A 305 33.83 -24.72 8.37
CA ARG A 305 33.60 -24.64 6.92
C ARG A 305 32.09 -24.76 6.66
N LEU A 306 31.53 -23.73 6.05
CA LEU A 306 30.18 -23.79 5.53
C LEU A 306 30.14 -24.78 4.36
N THR A 307 29.25 -25.77 4.44
CA THR A 307 29.09 -26.83 3.44
C THR A 307 27.91 -26.61 2.50
N SER A 308 26.90 -25.86 2.95
CA SER A 308 25.73 -25.48 2.16
C SER A 308 25.01 -24.31 2.84
N VAL A 309 24.08 -23.67 2.13
CA VAL A 309 23.27 -22.56 2.65
C VAL A 309 21.91 -22.52 1.95
N GLY A 310 20.84 -22.34 2.71
CA GLY A 310 19.49 -22.05 2.21
C GLY A 310 19.07 -20.61 2.53
N LEU A 311 17.98 -20.15 1.92
CA LEU A 311 17.41 -18.82 2.15
C LEU A 311 16.06 -18.91 2.83
N THR A 312 15.75 -17.96 3.71
CA THR A 312 14.45 -17.85 4.39
C THR A 312 13.71 -16.59 3.93
N CYS A 313 12.40 -16.49 4.23
CA CYS A 313 11.59 -15.32 3.86
C CYS A 313 12.18 -14.01 4.41
N ALA A 314 12.91 -14.08 5.53
CA ALA A 314 13.53 -12.94 6.17
C ALA A 314 14.62 -12.24 5.32
N LEU A 315 15.21 -12.90 4.33
CA LEU A 315 16.25 -12.28 3.49
C LEU A 315 15.72 -11.04 2.76
N CYS A 316 14.52 -11.18 2.21
CA CYS A 316 13.89 -10.20 1.34
C CYS A 316 12.96 -9.27 2.12
N HIS A 317 12.27 -9.78 3.14
CA HIS A 317 11.12 -9.10 3.75
C HIS A 317 11.32 -8.74 5.23
N VAL A 318 12.57 -8.69 5.67
CA VAL A 318 12.98 -8.16 6.98
C VAL A 318 14.11 -7.18 6.75
N THR A 319 14.07 -6.09 7.50
CA THR A 319 15.16 -5.12 7.56
C THR A 319 15.60 -4.91 9.01
N VAL A 320 16.66 -4.14 9.22
CA VAL A 320 17.04 -3.63 10.53
C VAL A 320 17.20 -2.12 10.48
N THR A 321 16.96 -1.46 11.61
CA THR A 321 17.51 -0.11 11.79
C THR A 321 19.01 -0.22 12.00
N PRO A 322 19.85 0.42 11.17
CA PRO A 322 21.30 0.40 11.36
C PRO A 322 21.70 0.95 12.73
N THR A 323 22.65 0.28 13.39
CA THR A 323 23.25 0.74 14.65
C THR A 323 24.51 1.53 14.35
N GLU A 324 24.68 2.67 15.00
CA GLU A 324 25.88 3.52 14.87
C GLU A 324 27.03 3.03 15.76
N PHE A 325 28.22 2.87 15.19
CA PHE A 325 29.43 2.43 15.90
C PHE A 325 30.61 3.38 15.69
N GLN A 326 31.41 3.57 16.74
CA GLN A 326 32.72 4.23 16.62
C GLN A 326 33.76 3.20 16.14
N ILE A 327 34.00 3.14 14.83
CA ILE A 327 34.91 2.15 14.20
C ILE A 327 36.37 2.64 14.14
N ALA A 328 36.59 3.94 14.06
CA ALA A 328 37.90 4.58 14.07
C ALA A 328 38.04 5.52 15.27
N ALA A 329 39.26 5.89 15.65
CA ALA A 329 39.49 6.80 16.76
C ALA A 329 38.85 8.19 16.52
N PRO A 330 38.28 8.85 17.55
CA PRO A 330 37.82 10.23 17.46
C PRO A 330 38.93 11.15 16.91
N PRO A 331 38.57 12.17 16.10
CA PRO A 331 37.23 12.70 15.86
C PRO A 331 36.48 12.06 14.67
N ALA A 332 36.83 10.83 14.25
CA ALA A 332 36.09 10.15 13.17
C ALA A 332 34.59 10.05 13.48
N PRO A 333 33.69 10.22 12.50
CA PRO A 333 32.25 10.10 12.71
C PRO A 333 31.84 8.65 13.05
N LEU A 334 30.68 8.50 13.67
CA LEU A 334 30.07 7.18 13.84
C LEU A 334 29.72 6.60 12.47
N THR A 335 29.89 5.29 12.33
CA THR A 335 29.56 4.54 11.12
C THR A 335 28.29 3.74 11.38
N PRO A 336 27.19 3.98 10.62
CA PRO A 336 26.02 3.13 10.68
C PRO A 336 26.35 1.78 10.04
N LEU A 337 26.19 0.69 10.78
CA LEU A 337 26.31 -0.68 10.27
C LEU A 337 24.92 -1.32 10.24
N PRO A 338 24.63 -2.20 9.26
CA PRO A 338 23.33 -2.86 9.10
C PRO A 338 23.13 -3.99 10.12
N ILE A 339 23.33 -3.66 11.40
CA ILE A 339 23.15 -4.52 12.57
C ILE A 339 22.05 -3.88 13.41
N GLY A 340 20.96 -4.59 13.68
CA GLY A 340 19.87 -4.04 14.48
C GLY A 340 18.78 -5.06 14.79
N PHE A 341 17.74 -4.60 15.48
CA PHE A 341 16.57 -5.43 15.72
C PHE A 341 15.78 -5.65 14.41
N PRO A 342 15.34 -6.88 14.13
CA PRO A 342 14.51 -7.18 12.96
C PRO A 342 13.23 -6.33 12.90
N ILE A 343 12.96 -5.77 11.73
CA ILE A 343 11.73 -5.06 11.36
C ILE A 343 11.07 -5.87 10.25
N ILE A 344 9.92 -6.45 10.57
CA ILE A 344 9.19 -7.36 9.69
C ILE A 344 8.28 -6.55 8.76
N GLY A 345 8.31 -6.88 7.46
CA GLY A 345 7.38 -6.34 6.47
C GLY A 345 8.03 -5.46 5.40
N PRO A 346 8.86 -4.45 5.73
CA PRO A 346 9.55 -3.68 4.71
C PRO A 346 10.52 -4.56 3.90
N PRO A 347 10.72 -4.26 2.61
CA PRO A 347 11.66 -5.00 1.78
C PRO A 347 13.11 -4.60 2.10
N ASN A 348 14.05 -5.53 1.98
CA ASN A 348 15.48 -5.23 1.95
C ASN A 348 15.87 -4.64 0.59
N ALA A 349 15.50 -3.39 0.34
CA ALA A 349 15.80 -2.69 -0.91
C ALA A 349 17.31 -2.43 -1.15
N GLY A 350 18.17 -2.71 -0.16
CA GLY A 350 19.61 -2.48 -0.24
C GLY A 350 20.42 -3.70 -0.69
N ILE A 351 19.85 -4.90 -0.68
CA ILE A 351 20.59 -6.13 -0.97
C ILE A 351 20.88 -6.29 -2.46
N ALA A 352 22.14 -6.43 -2.82
CA ALA A 352 22.60 -6.56 -4.20
C ALA A 352 22.62 -8.04 -4.64
N LEU A 353 21.44 -8.67 -4.72
CA LEU A 353 21.31 -10.10 -4.99
C LEU A 353 21.99 -10.54 -6.28
N GLY A 354 21.78 -9.81 -7.38
CA GLY A 354 22.40 -10.14 -8.66
C GLY A 354 23.93 -10.11 -8.58
N THR A 355 24.50 -9.08 -7.97
CA THR A 355 25.95 -9.01 -7.71
C THR A 355 26.45 -10.16 -6.86
N ILE A 356 25.75 -10.52 -5.77
CA ILE A 356 26.10 -11.65 -4.90
C ILE A 356 26.11 -12.95 -5.71
N LEU A 357 25.04 -13.23 -6.47
CA LEU A 357 24.95 -14.41 -7.33
C LEU A 357 26.04 -14.42 -8.41
N SER A 358 26.43 -13.25 -8.92
CA SER A 358 27.49 -13.15 -9.92
C SER A 358 28.84 -13.68 -9.44
N PHE A 359 29.11 -13.69 -8.13
CA PHE A 359 30.36 -14.21 -7.55
C PHE A 359 30.37 -15.74 -7.35
N THR A 360 29.24 -16.39 -7.55
CA THR A 360 29.11 -17.83 -7.32
C THR A 360 29.86 -18.65 -8.38
N PRO A 361 30.34 -19.88 -8.07
CA PRO A 361 31.00 -20.74 -9.05
C PRO A 361 30.19 -20.98 -10.33
N LEU A 362 28.86 -21.11 -10.20
CA LEU A 362 27.94 -21.30 -11.33
C LEU A 362 28.02 -20.16 -12.34
N VAL A 363 28.08 -18.91 -11.85
CA VAL A 363 28.11 -17.70 -12.68
C VAL A 363 29.53 -17.28 -13.03
N GLN A 364 30.54 -17.56 -12.21
CA GLN A 364 31.93 -17.22 -12.53
C GLN A 364 32.57 -18.18 -13.55
N SER A 365 32.19 -19.46 -13.51
CA SER A 365 32.89 -20.50 -14.28
C SER A 365 32.01 -21.66 -14.77
N GLY A 366 30.73 -21.67 -14.38
CA GLY A 366 29.78 -22.72 -14.73
C GLY A 366 28.95 -22.39 -15.97
N SER A 367 27.74 -22.96 -16.02
CA SER A 367 26.81 -22.83 -17.14
C SER A 367 26.27 -21.42 -17.36
N GLU A 368 26.38 -20.53 -16.37
CA GLU A 368 25.88 -19.16 -16.41
C GLU A 368 27.01 -18.12 -16.63
N SER A 369 28.20 -18.58 -17.04
CA SER A 369 29.39 -17.71 -17.16
C SER A 369 29.32 -16.62 -18.23
N ASP A 370 28.41 -16.75 -19.19
CA ASP A 370 28.10 -15.73 -20.19
C ASP A 370 27.09 -14.67 -19.70
N LYS A 371 26.49 -14.87 -18.51
CA LYS A 371 25.46 -14.00 -17.94
C LYS A 371 25.96 -13.08 -16.80
N ILE A 372 27.26 -13.05 -16.50
CA ILE A 372 27.84 -12.23 -15.41
C ILE A 372 27.34 -10.78 -15.45
N ASP A 373 27.41 -10.13 -16.62
CA ASP A 373 27.00 -8.75 -16.80
C ASP A 373 25.49 -8.55 -16.55
N GLN A 374 24.66 -9.56 -16.83
CA GLN A 374 23.21 -9.52 -16.60
C GLN A 374 22.89 -9.61 -15.11
N TYR A 375 23.55 -10.49 -14.37
CA TYR A 375 23.42 -10.55 -12.91
C TYR A 375 23.91 -9.25 -12.25
N GLN A 376 25.04 -8.70 -12.71
CA GLN A 376 25.60 -7.45 -12.18
C GLN A 376 24.79 -6.21 -12.57
N SER A 377 23.89 -6.30 -13.56
CA SER A 377 23.00 -5.19 -13.93
C SER A 377 21.81 -5.04 -13.00
N TRP A 378 21.57 -5.98 -12.08
CA TRP A 378 20.45 -5.89 -11.14
C TRP A 378 20.72 -4.80 -10.11
N ALA A 379 19.80 -3.84 -10.01
CA ALA A 379 19.88 -2.83 -8.96
C ALA A 379 19.74 -3.49 -7.56
N PRO A 380 20.28 -2.88 -6.49
CA PRO A 380 19.96 -3.27 -5.12
C PRO A 380 18.43 -3.41 -4.91
N GLY A 381 18.02 -4.45 -4.17
CA GLY A 381 16.62 -4.82 -3.99
C GLY A 381 15.98 -5.49 -5.20
N GLY A 382 16.69 -5.59 -6.32
CA GLY A 382 16.23 -6.25 -7.55
C GLY A 382 16.49 -7.75 -7.56
N PHE A 383 15.48 -8.52 -7.94
CA PHE A 383 15.55 -9.96 -8.11
C PHE A 383 14.70 -10.39 -9.32
N ASP A 384 15.28 -11.20 -10.22
CA ASP A 384 14.52 -11.85 -11.30
C ASP A 384 14.51 -13.36 -11.10
N PRO A 385 13.47 -13.92 -10.49
CA PRO A 385 13.39 -15.35 -10.35
C PRO A 385 13.13 -16.08 -11.67
N ARG A 386 12.56 -15.41 -12.68
CA ARG A 386 12.31 -16.01 -14.00
C ARG A 386 13.54 -15.97 -14.91
N PHE A 387 14.67 -15.50 -14.41
CA PHE A 387 15.94 -15.52 -15.13
C PHE A 387 16.88 -16.62 -14.61
N LEU A 388 16.49 -17.30 -13.53
CA LEU A 388 17.34 -18.26 -12.85
C LEU A 388 17.46 -19.58 -13.65
N PRO A 389 18.63 -20.23 -13.65
CA PRO A 389 18.88 -21.45 -14.42
C PRO A 389 18.06 -22.63 -13.90
N ASN A 390 17.70 -23.55 -14.80
CA ASN A 390 16.90 -24.74 -14.47
C ASN A 390 15.51 -24.44 -13.87
N ASN A 391 15.06 -23.19 -13.96
CA ASN A 391 13.71 -22.80 -13.61
C ASN A 391 12.75 -23.15 -14.78
N PRO A 392 11.70 -23.96 -14.59
CA PRO A 392 10.72 -24.29 -15.62
C PRO A 392 9.96 -23.08 -16.18
N ILE A 393 9.98 -21.93 -15.50
CA ILE A 393 9.40 -20.66 -15.99
C ILE A 393 10.46 -19.63 -16.41
N ASP A 394 11.69 -20.06 -16.68
CA ASP A 394 12.71 -19.20 -17.28
C ASP A 394 12.22 -18.66 -18.63
N ASP A 395 12.06 -17.34 -18.73
CA ASP A 395 11.55 -16.67 -19.92
C ASP A 395 12.65 -16.14 -20.85
N GLY A 396 13.91 -16.36 -20.48
CA GLY A 396 15.10 -15.92 -21.22
C GLY A 396 15.32 -14.41 -21.20
N VAL A 397 14.62 -13.67 -20.32
CA VAL A 397 14.69 -12.21 -20.24
C VAL A 397 15.27 -11.79 -18.90
N ASN A 398 16.27 -10.91 -18.94
CA ASN A 398 16.81 -10.26 -17.75
C ASN A 398 15.95 -9.03 -17.40
N ASN A 399 15.00 -9.16 -16.47
CA ASN A 399 14.07 -8.10 -16.11
C ASN A 399 13.72 -8.13 -14.59
N PRO A 400 14.71 -7.81 -13.72
CA PRO A 400 14.55 -7.91 -12.27
C PRO A 400 13.49 -6.96 -11.73
N THR A 401 12.78 -7.44 -10.70
CA THR A 401 11.82 -6.62 -9.96
C THR A 401 12.29 -6.29 -8.56
N GLN A 402 11.90 -5.12 -8.06
CA GLN A 402 12.06 -4.74 -6.67
C GLN A 402 11.27 -5.67 -5.76
N ILE A 403 11.89 -6.08 -4.65
CA ILE A 403 11.25 -6.90 -3.62
C ILE A 403 10.02 -6.16 -3.06
N PRO A 404 8.84 -6.79 -3.05
CA PRO A 404 7.63 -6.16 -2.51
C PRO A 404 7.61 -6.19 -0.98
N GLN A 405 6.86 -5.25 -0.40
CA GLN A 405 6.54 -5.24 1.03
C GLN A 405 5.57 -6.36 1.42
N HIS A 406 5.66 -6.81 2.68
CA HIS A 406 4.83 -7.85 3.27
C HIS A 406 4.01 -7.31 4.45
N TRP A 407 2.83 -6.75 4.17
CA TRP A 407 1.90 -6.32 5.22
C TRP A 407 0.46 -6.21 4.74
N ASN A 408 -0.46 -6.14 5.70
CA ASN A 408 -1.90 -5.95 5.49
C ASN A 408 -2.55 -7.04 4.62
N PHE A 409 -2.02 -8.26 4.68
CA PHE A 409 -2.47 -9.38 3.84
C PHE A 409 -3.94 -9.75 4.05
N MET A 410 -4.48 -9.50 5.25
CA MET A 410 -5.90 -9.66 5.56
C MET A 410 -6.79 -8.74 4.75
N ASP A 411 -6.46 -7.45 4.74
CA ASP A 411 -7.24 -6.49 3.98
C ASP A 411 -7.08 -6.76 2.48
N LEU A 412 -5.89 -7.13 2.01
CA LEU A 412 -5.67 -7.58 0.64
C LEU A 412 -6.58 -8.77 0.29
N ALA A 413 -6.64 -9.82 1.12
CA ALA A 413 -7.52 -10.97 0.92
C ALA A 413 -9.01 -10.59 0.94
N ASP A 414 -9.46 -9.75 1.87
CA ASP A 414 -10.83 -9.21 1.94
C ASP A 414 -11.22 -8.41 0.68
N GLN A 415 -10.22 -7.91 -0.07
CA GLN A 415 -10.39 -7.17 -1.31
C GLN A 415 -10.25 -8.05 -2.56
N ASP A 416 -10.20 -9.38 -2.37
CA ASP A 416 -9.90 -10.36 -3.41
C ASP A 416 -8.59 -10.04 -4.13
N TYR A 417 -7.61 -9.49 -3.41
CA TYR A 417 -6.29 -9.26 -3.96
C TYR A 417 -5.53 -10.59 -3.97
N ASP A 418 -5.46 -11.24 -5.12
CA ASP A 418 -4.66 -12.45 -5.26
C ASP A 418 -3.16 -12.13 -5.08
N ILE A 419 -2.51 -12.71 -4.06
CA ILE A 419 -1.06 -12.63 -3.94
C ILE A 419 -0.49 -13.62 -4.92
N THR A 420 -0.17 -13.11 -6.09
CA THR A 420 0.37 -13.94 -7.13
C THR A 420 1.71 -13.39 -7.51
N TRP A 421 2.73 -14.19 -7.26
CA TRP A 421 4.10 -13.88 -7.62
C TRP A 421 4.27 -13.66 -9.15
N ILE A 422 3.41 -14.27 -10.00
CA ILE A 422 3.23 -13.91 -11.43
C ILE A 422 1.76 -13.96 -11.94
N GLY A 423 0.76 -13.84 -11.08
CA GLY A 423 -0.64 -14.07 -11.47
C GLY A 423 -1.14 -15.51 -11.35
N ILE A 424 -0.37 -16.45 -10.77
CA ILE A 424 -0.69 -17.89 -10.86
C ILE A 424 -1.88 -18.35 -10.01
N LEU A 425 -2.08 -17.90 -8.76
CA LEU A 425 -3.05 -18.56 -7.86
C LEU A 425 -4.14 -17.60 -7.37
N HIS A 426 -5.39 -17.83 -7.78
CA HIS A 426 -6.55 -17.19 -7.20
C HIS A 426 -6.88 -17.76 -5.83
N THR A 427 -7.37 -16.88 -4.96
CA THR A 427 -7.89 -17.25 -3.65
C THR A 427 -9.30 -17.81 -3.77
N THR A 428 -9.53 -19.05 -3.33
CA THR A 428 -10.87 -19.63 -3.20
C THR A 428 -11.09 -20.09 -1.76
N ALA A 429 -12.32 -20.44 -1.38
CA ALA A 429 -12.60 -20.91 -0.02
C ALA A 429 -11.93 -22.26 0.30
N ASP A 430 -11.53 -22.99 -0.74
CA ASP A 430 -10.87 -24.29 -0.72
C ASP A 430 -9.37 -24.21 -1.08
N ASN A 431 -8.89 -23.06 -1.55
CA ASN A 431 -7.49 -22.81 -1.88
C ASN A 431 -6.88 -21.67 -1.04
N GLU A 432 -5.90 -22.00 -0.21
CA GLU A 432 -5.20 -21.07 0.68
C GLU A 432 -4.10 -20.30 -0.09
N SER A 433 -4.46 -19.48 -1.07
CA SER A 433 -3.53 -18.77 -1.97
C SER A 433 -2.42 -17.99 -1.26
N LEU A 434 -2.71 -17.41 -0.09
CA LEU A 434 -1.73 -16.73 0.76
C LEU A 434 -0.62 -17.67 1.22
N ALA A 435 -0.99 -18.92 1.49
CA ALA A 435 -0.11 -20.00 1.90
C ALA A 435 0.61 -20.61 0.68
N SER A 436 -0.05 -20.70 -0.48
CA SER A 436 0.51 -21.25 -1.73
C SER A 436 1.42 -20.27 -2.49
N GLY A 437 1.38 -18.96 -2.19
CA GLY A 437 2.22 -17.95 -2.83
C GLY A 437 3.73 -18.15 -2.61
N PRO A 438 4.20 -18.24 -1.34
CA PRO A 438 5.59 -18.60 -1.03
C PRO A 438 6.03 -19.91 -1.67
N GLU A 439 5.15 -20.90 -1.66
CA GLU A 439 5.39 -22.23 -2.20
C GLU A 439 5.54 -22.26 -3.72
N CYS A 440 4.72 -21.53 -4.46
CA CYS A 440 4.91 -21.37 -5.91
C CYS A 440 6.30 -20.82 -6.27
N GLY A 441 6.85 -19.94 -5.42
CA GLY A 441 8.20 -19.39 -5.56
C GLY A 441 9.32 -20.35 -5.10
N ILE A 442 8.99 -21.37 -4.31
CA ILE A 442 9.91 -22.41 -3.83
C ILE A 442 9.94 -23.57 -4.84
N ASP A 443 8.78 -23.99 -5.32
CA ASP A 443 8.66 -25.12 -6.23
C ASP A 443 9.17 -24.78 -7.63
N LEU A 444 8.61 -23.72 -8.26
CA LEU A 444 8.98 -23.38 -9.64
C LEU A 444 10.39 -22.79 -9.73
N PRO A 445 10.74 -21.64 -9.11
CA PRO A 445 12.10 -21.12 -9.19
C PRO A 445 13.22 -21.99 -8.64
N LEU A 446 12.97 -22.76 -7.57
CA LEU A 446 14.05 -23.45 -6.86
C LEU A 446 14.09 -24.96 -7.14
N GLY A 447 13.07 -25.53 -7.79
CA GLY A 447 13.00 -26.96 -8.08
C GLY A 447 12.99 -27.79 -6.79
N THR A 448 12.12 -27.41 -5.84
CA THR A 448 12.05 -28.04 -4.51
C THR A 448 10.64 -28.48 -4.18
N ASN A 449 10.52 -29.68 -3.58
CA ASN A 449 9.25 -30.38 -3.35
C ASN A 449 8.24 -29.59 -2.48
N GLY A 450 7.21 -28.98 -3.10
CA GLY A 450 6.08 -28.33 -2.44
C GLY A 450 4.94 -29.29 -2.05
N ALA A 451 4.02 -28.83 -1.20
CA ALA A 451 2.74 -29.46 -0.83
C ALA A 451 1.48 -28.73 -1.35
N TRP A 452 1.64 -27.69 -2.18
CA TRP A 452 0.67 -26.73 -2.75
C TRP A 452 -0.38 -26.13 -1.81
N GLY A 453 -0.23 -26.30 -0.49
CA GLY A 453 -1.27 -26.00 0.49
C GLY A 453 -2.57 -26.82 0.29
N THR A 454 -2.61 -27.76 -0.66
CA THR A 454 -3.80 -28.55 -1.04
C THR A 454 -3.75 -29.97 -0.47
N PRO A 455 -4.91 -30.65 -0.35
CA PRO A 455 -4.93 -32.07 -0.02
C PRO A 455 -4.18 -32.91 -1.08
N GLY A 456 -3.02 -33.46 -0.70
CA GLY A 456 -2.23 -34.34 -1.55
C GLY A 456 -1.25 -33.65 -2.49
N ALA A 457 -0.96 -32.35 -2.27
CA ALA A 457 0.06 -31.61 -3.02
C ALA A 457 -0.15 -31.58 -4.53
N ILE A 458 -1.40 -31.40 -4.96
CA ILE A 458 -1.76 -31.35 -6.37
C ILE A 458 -2.20 -29.94 -6.78
N ILE A 459 -1.66 -29.45 -7.91
CA ILE A 459 -2.14 -28.21 -8.58
C ILE A 459 -3.39 -28.53 -9.44
N LYS A 460 -4.37 -29.24 -8.89
CA LYS A 460 -5.66 -29.43 -9.55
C LYS A 460 -6.66 -28.41 -9.04
N ASP A 461 -7.42 -27.84 -9.96
CA ASP A 461 -8.51 -26.89 -9.69
C ASP A 461 -8.05 -25.52 -9.16
N PHE A 462 -6.77 -25.15 -9.32
CA PHE A 462 -6.34 -23.78 -9.13
C PHE A 462 -6.88 -22.88 -10.24
N GLU A 463 -7.57 -21.81 -9.84
CA GLU A 463 -7.91 -20.73 -10.76
C GLU A 463 -6.68 -19.81 -10.90
N PHE A 464 -6.33 -19.43 -12.13
CA PHE A 464 -5.17 -18.56 -12.40
C PHE A 464 -5.62 -17.11 -12.61
N GLY A 465 -4.96 -16.19 -11.91
CA GLY A 465 -5.22 -14.73 -11.93
C GLY A 465 -4.98 -14.05 -13.27
N ASN A 466 -4.15 -14.66 -14.13
CA ASN A 466 -3.80 -14.19 -15.48
C ASN A 466 -3.93 -15.32 -16.50
N THR A 467 -4.23 -14.96 -17.76
CA THR A 467 -4.03 -15.88 -18.88
C THR A 467 -2.53 -16.07 -19.11
N LEU A 468 -1.97 -17.17 -18.62
CA LEU A 468 -0.57 -17.54 -18.84
C LEU A 468 -0.39 -18.23 -20.21
N PRO A 469 0.81 -18.16 -20.81
CA PRO A 469 1.14 -18.98 -21.97
C PRO A 469 0.99 -20.47 -21.68
N GLN A 470 0.55 -21.26 -22.66
CA GLN A 470 0.32 -22.70 -22.49
C GLN A 470 1.54 -23.45 -21.94
N TRP A 471 2.74 -23.09 -22.39
CA TRP A 471 3.98 -23.74 -21.95
C TRP A 471 4.23 -23.58 -20.44
N VAL A 472 3.70 -22.54 -19.79
CA VAL A 472 3.80 -22.37 -18.32
C VAL A 472 2.94 -23.41 -17.61
N PHE A 473 1.73 -23.69 -18.15
CA PHE A 473 0.89 -24.77 -17.64
C PHE A 473 1.53 -26.13 -17.88
N ASP A 474 2.14 -26.34 -19.05
CA ASP A 474 2.85 -27.58 -19.35
C ASP A 474 4.04 -27.79 -18.39
N ALA A 475 4.76 -26.72 -18.05
CA ALA A 475 5.84 -26.71 -17.06
C ALA A 475 5.33 -27.05 -15.64
N LEU A 476 4.19 -26.49 -15.23
CA LEU A 476 3.54 -26.81 -13.96
C LEU A 476 3.15 -28.29 -13.91
N ASP A 477 2.54 -28.81 -14.98
CA ASP A 477 2.16 -30.23 -15.07
C ASP A 477 3.38 -31.17 -15.01
N VAL A 478 4.51 -30.78 -15.60
CA VAL A 478 5.77 -31.53 -15.53
C VAL A 478 6.33 -31.52 -14.11
N ALA A 479 6.43 -30.35 -13.47
CA ALA A 479 6.89 -30.24 -12.08
C ALA A 479 6.08 -31.17 -11.15
N GLU A 480 4.76 -31.13 -11.28
CA GLU A 480 3.83 -32.00 -10.54
C GLU A 480 4.00 -33.50 -10.84
N THR A 481 4.45 -33.87 -12.04
CA THR A 481 4.54 -35.27 -12.48
C THR A 481 5.91 -35.88 -12.21
N GLU A 482 6.98 -35.11 -12.41
CA GLU A 482 8.37 -35.56 -12.24
C GLU A 482 8.83 -35.47 -10.79
N GLU A 483 8.32 -34.48 -10.04
CA GLU A 483 8.59 -34.26 -8.62
C GLU A 483 7.28 -34.07 -7.84
N PRO A 484 6.37 -35.07 -7.83
CA PRO A 484 5.10 -34.94 -7.14
C PRO A 484 5.37 -34.65 -5.67
N GLY A 485 4.85 -33.51 -5.18
CA GLY A 485 4.81 -33.21 -3.76
C GLY A 485 4.37 -34.44 -2.98
N ILE A 486 5.29 -35.03 -2.20
CA ILE A 486 5.26 -36.45 -1.86
C ILE A 486 3.92 -36.87 -1.24
N GLY A 487 3.17 -37.65 -2.01
CA GLY A 487 1.97 -38.36 -1.57
C GLY A 487 2.32 -39.66 -0.86
N THR A 488 2.15 -39.70 0.46
CA THR A 488 1.84 -40.91 1.27
C THR A 488 2.86 -42.05 1.40
N GLU A 489 4.05 -42.00 0.79
CA GLU A 489 5.08 -43.04 0.94
C GLU A 489 5.68 -43.08 2.37
N PRO A 490 5.64 -44.21 3.10
CA PRO A 490 6.20 -44.30 4.45
C PRO A 490 7.73 -44.16 4.45
N GLY A 491 8.24 -43.10 5.08
CA GLY A 491 9.68 -42.92 5.33
C GLY A 491 10.34 -41.79 4.55
N VAL A 492 9.61 -41.08 3.69
CA VAL A 492 10.08 -39.83 3.08
C VAL A 492 9.55 -38.67 3.91
N VAL A 493 10.45 -37.86 4.47
CA VAL A 493 10.09 -36.75 5.36
C VAL A 493 9.59 -35.59 4.50
N GLN A 494 8.35 -35.18 4.72
CA GLN A 494 7.81 -33.94 4.18
C GLN A 494 8.52 -32.75 4.84
N GLU A 495 9.28 -31.96 4.07
CA GLU A 495 9.91 -30.74 4.61
C GLU A 495 8.88 -29.59 4.77
N VAL A 496 7.89 -29.51 3.87
CA VAL A 496 6.84 -28.47 3.88
C VAL A 496 5.45 -29.11 4.00
N THR A 497 4.76 -28.87 5.13
CA THR A 497 3.40 -29.39 5.36
C THR A 497 2.34 -28.31 5.16
N ARG A 498 1.10 -28.69 4.86
CA ARG A 498 -0.04 -27.75 4.86
C ARG A 498 -0.12 -26.97 6.17
N ASP A 499 0.11 -27.61 7.32
CA ASP A 499 0.06 -26.96 8.62
C ASP A 499 1.15 -25.90 8.76
N LYS A 500 2.37 -26.15 8.27
CA LYS A 500 3.45 -25.15 8.22
C LYS A 500 3.06 -23.94 7.36
N LEU A 501 2.43 -24.18 6.21
CA LEU A 501 1.97 -23.10 5.32
C LEU A 501 0.82 -22.29 5.95
N LEU A 502 -0.09 -22.94 6.68
CA LEU A 502 -1.15 -22.26 7.43
C LEU A 502 -0.60 -21.44 8.61
N ASP A 503 0.42 -21.94 9.30
CA ASP A 503 1.12 -21.19 10.35
C ASP A 503 1.83 -19.96 9.74
N LEU A 504 2.54 -20.12 8.62
CA LEU A 504 3.18 -19.02 7.87
C LEU A 504 2.16 -17.96 7.44
N LYS A 505 1.02 -18.40 6.87
CA LYS A 505 -0.10 -17.53 6.53
C LYS A 505 -0.61 -16.75 7.74
N ALA A 506 -0.84 -17.43 8.88
CA ALA A 506 -1.28 -16.77 10.10
C ALA A 506 -0.28 -15.69 10.56
N PHE A 507 1.02 -15.98 10.46
CA PHE A 507 2.05 -14.98 10.72
C PHE A 507 1.99 -13.79 9.76
N MET A 508 1.87 -14.02 8.45
CA MET A 508 1.73 -12.96 7.45
C MET A 508 0.49 -12.09 7.71
N GLU A 509 -0.63 -12.68 8.12
CA GLU A 509 -1.87 -11.99 8.52
C GLU A 509 -1.73 -11.16 9.82
N SER A 510 -0.65 -11.34 10.57
CA SER A 510 -0.31 -10.52 11.74
C SER A 510 0.52 -9.27 11.41
N ILE A 511 1.12 -9.21 10.20
CA ILE A 511 2.01 -8.11 9.81
C ILE A 511 1.20 -6.94 9.26
N VAL A 512 1.42 -5.76 9.84
CA VAL A 512 0.76 -4.51 9.46
C VAL A 512 1.74 -3.48 8.94
N SER A 513 1.30 -2.65 8.00
CA SER A 513 2.10 -1.54 7.50
C SER A 513 2.46 -0.60 8.65
N PRO A 514 3.63 0.06 8.64
CA PRO A 514 3.95 1.05 9.66
C PRO A 514 2.93 2.21 9.70
N ALA A 515 2.88 2.92 10.82
CA ALA A 515 2.14 4.17 10.89
C ALA A 515 2.73 5.20 9.89
N PRO A 516 1.89 6.09 9.32
CA PRO A 516 2.35 7.15 8.42
C PRO A 516 3.52 7.97 8.99
N LEU A 517 4.45 8.37 8.13
CA LEU A 517 5.50 9.33 8.49
C LEU A 517 4.90 10.73 8.74
N ALA A 518 5.74 11.69 9.15
CA ALA A 518 5.31 13.08 9.25
C ALA A 518 4.88 13.63 7.86
N PHE A 519 3.72 14.28 7.81
CA PHE A 519 3.17 14.93 6.62
C PHE A 519 2.49 16.27 6.99
N ASN A 520 2.27 17.11 5.98
CA ASN A 520 1.46 18.32 6.11
C ASN A 520 -0.02 17.99 5.89
N GLU A 521 -0.82 18.04 6.96
CA GLU A 521 -2.24 17.64 6.92
C GLU A 521 -3.10 18.47 5.95
N GLU A 522 -2.89 19.79 5.88
CA GLU A 522 -3.64 20.67 4.96
C GLU A 522 -3.37 20.29 3.49
N LYS A 523 -2.09 20.07 3.16
CA LYS A 523 -1.70 19.60 1.82
C LYS A 523 -2.18 18.18 1.56
N ALA A 524 -2.15 17.29 2.55
CA ALA A 524 -2.66 15.93 2.42
C ALA A 524 -4.19 15.90 2.19
N GLU A 525 -4.96 16.77 2.83
CA GLU A 525 -6.40 16.93 2.55
C GLU A 525 -6.63 17.42 1.12
N ALA A 526 -5.84 18.39 0.65
CA ALA A 526 -5.89 18.85 -0.75
C ALA A 526 -5.47 17.74 -1.74
N GLY A 527 -4.45 16.96 -1.39
CA GLY A 527 -3.98 15.81 -2.15
C GLY A 527 -5.02 14.71 -2.25
N TRP A 528 -5.73 14.42 -1.16
CA TRP A 528 -6.86 13.49 -1.12
C TRP A 528 -7.99 13.95 -2.05
N GLU A 529 -8.32 15.24 -2.06
CA GLU A 529 -9.32 15.81 -2.97
C GLU A 529 -8.93 15.64 -4.44
N LEU A 530 -7.64 15.79 -4.77
CA LEU A 530 -7.10 15.55 -6.10
C LEU A 530 -7.14 14.05 -6.45
N PHE A 531 -6.68 13.19 -5.54
CA PHE A 531 -6.57 11.73 -5.72
C PHE A 531 -7.92 11.08 -6.07
N TYR A 532 -8.99 11.45 -5.37
CA TYR A 532 -10.36 10.99 -5.63
C TYR A 532 -11.15 11.89 -6.60
N GLY A 533 -10.48 12.87 -7.21
CA GLY A 533 -11.08 13.90 -8.05
C GLY A 533 -10.28 14.12 -9.34
N LYS A 534 -9.66 15.30 -9.45
CA LYS A 534 -9.00 15.77 -10.68
C LYS A 534 -7.91 14.82 -11.17
N ALA A 535 -7.10 14.25 -10.27
CA ALA A 535 -6.00 13.36 -10.61
C ALA A 535 -6.45 11.93 -10.92
N ASN A 536 -7.67 11.54 -10.52
CA ASN A 536 -8.27 10.25 -10.85
C ASN A 536 -7.43 9.01 -10.44
N CYS A 537 -6.51 9.14 -9.48
CA CYS A 537 -5.67 8.04 -8.99
C CYS A 537 -6.51 6.89 -8.42
N ALA A 538 -7.64 7.23 -7.79
CA ALA A 538 -8.60 6.27 -7.26
C ALA A 538 -9.33 5.42 -8.34
N SER A 539 -9.09 5.65 -9.64
CA SER A 539 -9.57 4.74 -10.70
C SER A 539 -8.85 3.39 -10.68
N CYS A 540 -7.60 3.37 -10.21
CA CYS A 540 -6.81 2.17 -9.99
C CYS A 540 -6.67 1.86 -8.49
N HIS A 541 -6.41 2.88 -7.68
CA HIS A 541 -6.16 2.74 -6.24
C HIS A 541 -7.44 2.99 -5.42
N ALA A 542 -8.51 2.29 -5.77
CA ALA A 542 -9.87 2.58 -5.28
C ALA A 542 -10.18 1.98 -3.91
N SER A 543 -9.40 0.98 -3.50
CA SER A 543 -9.75 0.05 -2.43
C SER A 543 -9.23 0.50 -1.06
N ALA A 544 -9.44 -0.32 -0.03
CA ALA A 544 -9.12 0.04 1.34
C ALA A 544 -7.63 0.23 1.58
N GLU A 545 -6.84 -0.65 0.94
CA GLU A 545 -5.37 -0.67 0.94
C GLU A 545 -4.79 0.21 -0.15
N GLY A 546 -5.62 0.94 -0.89
CA GLY A 546 -5.18 1.71 -2.04
C GLY A 546 -4.72 0.83 -3.20
N THR A 547 -5.14 -0.43 -3.28
CA THR A 547 -4.96 -1.28 -4.48
C THR A 547 -6.23 -1.26 -5.36
N ARG A 548 -6.30 -2.11 -6.40
CA ARG A 548 -7.53 -2.42 -7.15
C ARG A 548 -8.06 -3.79 -6.72
N GLY A 549 -9.21 -3.83 -6.05
CA GLY A 549 -9.95 -5.07 -5.76
C GLY A 549 -11.07 -5.34 -6.78
N LYS A 550 -11.79 -6.47 -6.64
CA LYS A 550 -12.97 -6.79 -7.47
C LYS A 550 -13.96 -5.62 -7.47
N SER A 551 -14.58 -5.33 -8.62
CA SER A 551 -15.53 -4.22 -8.70
C SER A 551 -16.71 -4.46 -7.75
N ALA A 552 -17.20 -3.41 -7.08
CA ALA A 552 -18.36 -3.46 -6.18
C ALA A 552 -19.69 -3.91 -6.87
N ARG A 553 -19.66 -4.29 -8.15
CA ARG A 553 -20.78 -4.80 -8.94
C ARG A 553 -20.78 -6.32 -9.10
N GLY A 554 -19.80 -7.04 -8.56
CA GLY A 554 -19.73 -8.50 -8.67
C GLY A 554 -19.52 -9.01 -10.10
N ASP A 555 -19.05 -8.15 -11.01
CA ASP A 555 -18.74 -8.53 -12.39
C ASP A 555 -17.36 -9.19 -12.44
N THR A 556 -17.33 -10.52 -12.45
CA THR A 556 -16.11 -11.34 -12.55
C THR A 556 -15.46 -11.31 -13.92
N SER A 557 -16.16 -10.86 -14.96
CA SER A 557 -15.62 -10.80 -16.32
C SER A 557 -14.69 -9.60 -16.58
N GLN A 558 -14.59 -8.67 -15.62
CA GLN A 558 -13.62 -7.57 -15.60
C GLN A 558 -12.80 -7.52 -14.30
N ASN A 559 -12.80 -8.63 -13.55
CA ASN A 559 -12.13 -8.76 -12.26
C ASN A 559 -10.68 -9.24 -12.36
N GLU A 560 -10.18 -9.57 -13.54
CA GLU A 560 -8.74 -9.65 -13.78
C GLU A 560 -8.16 -8.28 -13.42
N GLY A 561 -7.14 -8.25 -12.55
CA GLY A 561 -6.46 -7.01 -12.17
C GLY A 561 -6.18 -6.18 -13.41
N ILE A 562 -6.32 -4.85 -13.38
CA ILE A 562 -5.73 -4.12 -14.51
C ILE A 562 -4.22 -4.27 -14.31
N TYR A 563 -3.64 -5.07 -15.19
CA TYR A 563 -2.21 -5.20 -15.35
C TYR A 563 -1.74 -4.07 -16.26
N PHE A 564 -0.71 -3.35 -15.83
CA PHE A 564 -0.16 -2.25 -16.59
C PHE A 564 1.26 -2.58 -17.03
N THR A 565 1.58 -2.22 -18.26
CA THR A 565 2.92 -2.38 -18.85
C THR A 565 3.56 -1.03 -19.21
N ASN A 566 2.85 0.08 -19.00
CA ASN A 566 3.24 1.39 -19.50
C ASN A 566 3.44 2.45 -18.40
N ILE A 567 3.62 2.03 -17.14
CA ILE A 567 3.78 2.94 -16.00
C ILE A 567 5.22 3.42 -15.83
N THR A 568 6.20 2.58 -16.15
CA THR A 568 7.63 2.93 -16.15
C THR A 568 8.07 3.41 -17.53
N GLU A 569 9.25 3.98 -17.64
CA GLU A 569 9.80 4.40 -18.95
C GLU A 569 10.11 3.17 -19.83
N ASN A 570 10.69 2.14 -19.22
CA ASN A 570 10.95 0.87 -19.87
C ASN A 570 9.77 -0.07 -19.63
N ALA A 571 9.14 -0.51 -20.72
CA ALA A 571 8.08 -1.50 -20.62
C ALA A 571 8.65 -2.84 -20.11
N PRO A 572 7.94 -3.55 -19.23
CA PRO A 572 8.35 -4.88 -18.81
C PRO A 572 8.37 -5.85 -19.99
N GLN A 573 9.30 -6.78 -19.95
CA GLN A 573 9.52 -7.83 -20.95
C GLN A 573 9.29 -9.22 -20.36
N GLY A 574 9.31 -10.25 -21.21
CA GLY A 574 9.11 -11.63 -20.76
C GLY A 574 7.72 -11.85 -20.17
N LEU A 575 7.62 -12.68 -19.13
CA LEU A 575 6.38 -12.94 -18.40
C LEU A 575 5.87 -11.70 -17.65
N LEU A 576 6.72 -10.73 -17.29
CA LEU A 576 6.24 -9.44 -16.78
C LEU A 576 5.51 -8.60 -17.82
N GLY A 577 5.73 -8.87 -19.11
CA GLY A 577 5.02 -8.23 -20.22
C GLY A 577 3.51 -8.53 -20.23
N LEU A 578 3.06 -9.55 -19.48
CA LEU A 578 1.64 -9.79 -19.21
C LEU A 578 1.02 -8.67 -18.35
N GLY A 579 1.89 -7.97 -17.61
CA GLY A 579 1.66 -6.70 -16.95
C GLY A 579 1.73 -6.77 -15.43
N ILE A 580 1.70 -5.60 -14.80
CA ILE A 580 1.98 -5.44 -13.38
C ILE A 580 0.71 -5.05 -12.63
N LYS A 581 0.44 -5.78 -11.55
CA LYS A 581 -0.70 -5.53 -10.68
C LYS A 581 -0.54 -4.21 -9.93
N VAL A 582 -1.65 -3.51 -9.69
CA VAL A 582 -1.68 -2.29 -8.87
C VAL A 582 -1.26 -2.61 -7.42
N PRO A 583 -0.15 -2.09 -6.90
CA PRO A 583 0.25 -2.35 -5.52
C PRO A 583 -0.65 -1.60 -4.53
N GLY A 584 -0.68 -2.06 -3.27
CA GLY A 584 -1.25 -1.29 -2.16
C GLY A 584 -0.43 -0.03 -1.89
N LEU A 585 -1.06 1.02 -1.35
CA LEU A 585 -0.44 2.31 -1.06
C LEU A 585 -0.18 2.55 0.44
N ARG A 586 -0.57 1.62 1.32
CA ARG A 586 -0.29 1.75 2.76
C ARG A 586 1.17 1.47 3.08
N GLY A 587 1.76 2.31 3.93
CA GLY A 587 3.17 2.18 4.32
C GLY A 587 4.14 2.55 3.18
N LEU A 588 3.65 3.16 2.10
CA LEU A 588 4.44 3.46 0.90
C LEU A 588 5.69 4.29 1.22
N ALA A 589 5.62 5.17 2.23
CA ALA A 589 6.76 5.98 2.63
C ALA A 589 8.00 5.18 3.12
N PHE A 590 7.86 3.87 3.32
CA PHE A 590 8.91 2.96 3.79
C PHE A 590 9.38 1.97 2.72
N THR A 591 8.93 2.10 1.46
CA THR A 591 9.18 1.12 0.39
C THR A 591 9.89 1.72 -0.81
N ALA A 592 10.63 2.82 -0.64
CA ALA A 592 11.48 3.33 -1.70
C ALA A 592 12.64 2.34 -1.98
N PRO A 593 13.13 2.23 -3.23
CA PRO A 593 12.62 2.90 -4.42
C PRO A 593 11.30 2.28 -4.93
N TYR A 594 10.58 3.03 -5.74
CA TYR A 594 9.22 2.72 -6.21
C TYR A 594 9.21 2.16 -7.63
N PHE A 595 8.04 1.62 -7.99
CA PHE A 595 7.78 0.81 -9.18
C PHE A 595 8.46 -0.56 -9.15
N HIS A 596 8.02 -1.44 -10.04
CA HIS A 596 8.56 -2.79 -10.14
C HIS A 596 10.05 -2.80 -10.50
N ASP A 597 10.57 -1.78 -11.19
CA ASP A 597 11.97 -1.70 -11.63
C ASP A 597 12.84 -0.79 -10.74
N GLY A 598 12.25 -0.17 -9.71
CA GLY A 598 12.96 0.77 -8.84
C GLY A 598 13.31 2.10 -9.51
N SER A 599 12.71 2.43 -10.65
CA SER A 599 13.05 3.63 -11.44
C SER A 599 12.71 4.96 -10.76
N ALA A 600 11.88 4.96 -9.72
CA ALA A 600 11.54 6.17 -8.97
C ALA A 600 12.09 6.14 -7.55
N ALA A 601 13.02 7.04 -7.23
CA ALA A 601 13.64 7.09 -5.90
C ALA A 601 12.73 7.73 -4.83
N THR A 602 11.82 8.63 -5.25
CA THR A 602 10.98 9.40 -4.34
C THR A 602 9.50 9.38 -4.74
N LEU A 603 8.61 9.70 -3.80
CA LEU A 603 7.18 9.87 -4.09
C LEU A 603 6.93 11.01 -5.09
N ASP A 604 7.78 12.05 -5.07
CA ASP A 604 7.75 13.12 -6.06
C ASP A 604 8.01 12.58 -7.47
N ASP A 605 8.97 11.66 -7.64
CA ASP A 605 9.26 11.03 -8.94
C ASP A 605 8.08 10.17 -9.41
N VAL A 606 7.43 9.44 -8.48
CA VAL A 606 6.21 8.66 -8.75
C VAL A 606 5.09 9.56 -9.26
N VAL A 607 4.78 10.65 -8.55
CA VAL A 607 3.69 11.56 -8.92
C VAL A 607 3.99 12.27 -10.23
N LYS A 608 5.24 12.71 -10.46
CA LYS A 608 5.65 13.29 -11.75
C LYS A 608 5.48 12.31 -12.89
N ARG A 609 5.87 11.04 -12.70
CA ARG A 609 5.70 9.99 -13.72
C ARG A 609 4.24 9.79 -14.06
N TYR A 610 3.39 9.58 -13.05
CA TYR A 610 1.95 9.38 -13.24
C TYR A 610 1.24 10.57 -13.88
N THR A 611 1.72 11.80 -13.65
CA THR A 611 1.11 13.02 -14.18
C THR A 611 1.74 13.49 -15.50
N SER A 612 2.70 12.74 -16.05
CA SER A 612 3.29 13.01 -17.35
C SER A 612 2.30 12.74 -18.48
N THR A 613 2.53 13.36 -19.64
CA THR A 613 1.69 13.14 -20.83
C THR A 613 1.77 11.73 -21.40
N ASP A 614 2.76 10.94 -20.97
CA ASP A 614 2.98 9.58 -21.47
C ASP A 614 2.12 8.55 -20.72
N ILE A 615 1.53 8.92 -19.58
CA ILE A 615 0.61 8.08 -18.80
C ILE A 615 -0.82 8.62 -18.96
N PRO A 616 -1.55 8.21 -20.01
CA PRO A 616 -2.89 8.74 -20.32
C PRO A 616 -3.95 8.36 -19.26
N GLN A 617 -3.65 7.42 -18.37
CA GLN A 617 -4.54 7.00 -17.28
C GLN A 617 -4.80 8.11 -16.25
N VAL A 618 -3.90 9.11 -16.15
CA VAL A 618 -4.11 10.34 -15.38
C VAL A 618 -4.42 11.47 -16.36
N PRO A 619 -5.70 11.80 -16.61
CA PRO A 619 -6.11 12.62 -17.75
C PRO A 619 -5.85 14.13 -17.57
N SER A 620 -5.26 14.55 -16.45
CA SER A 620 -5.23 15.94 -16.00
C SER A 620 -3.81 16.48 -15.89
N ILE A 621 -3.58 17.66 -16.46
CA ILE A 621 -2.38 18.46 -16.18
C ILE A 621 -2.51 19.01 -14.75
N LEU A 622 -1.57 18.62 -13.88
CA LEU A 622 -1.48 19.07 -12.50
C LEU A 622 -0.35 20.09 -12.33
N THR A 623 -0.57 21.13 -11.52
CA THR A 623 0.51 22.05 -11.14
C THR A 623 1.46 21.40 -10.15
N ASP A 624 2.66 21.95 -10.00
CA ASP A 624 3.65 21.45 -9.03
C ASP A 624 3.09 21.43 -7.59
N GLU A 625 2.25 22.41 -7.23
CA GLU A 625 1.60 22.46 -5.91
C GLU A 625 0.53 21.37 -5.74
N GLU A 626 -0.23 21.07 -6.81
CA GLU A 626 -1.18 19.95 -6.82
C GLU A 626 -0.45 18.60 -6.70
N GLN A 627 0.67 18.44 -7.40
CA GLN A 627 1.52 17.25 -7.29
C GLN A 627 2.10 17.09 -5.87
N ALA A 628 2.64 18.16 -5.29
CA ALA A 628 3.14 18.16 -3.92
C ALA A 628 2.04 17.83 -2.90
N SER A 629 0.81 18.30 -3.14
CA SER A 629 -0.34 17.94 -2.29
C SER A 629 -0.64 16.44 -2.35
N ILE A 630 -0.59 15.82 -3.53
CA ILE A 630 -0.73 14.37 -3.68
C ILE A 630 0.39 13.62 -2.95
N VAL A 631 1.64 14.09 -3.03
CA VAL A 631 2.76 13.50 -2.29
C VAL A 631 2.50 13.51 -0.78
N GLU A 632 2.00 14.62 -0.22
CA GLU A 632 1.64 14.69 1.20
C GLU A 632 0.47 13.75 1.56
N TYR A 633 -0.49 13.55 0.66
CA TYR A 633 -1.51 12.53 0.85
C TYR A 633 -0.93 11.11 0.84
N LEU A 634 -0.02 10.78 -0.07
CA LEU A 634 0.64 9.47 -0.10
C LEU A 634 1.47 9.20 1.15
N LYS A 635 2.12 10.22 1.72
CA LYS A 635 2.81 10.11 3.03
C LYS A 635 1.87 9.83 4.20
N SER A 636 0.59 10.15 4.06
CA SER A 636 -0.44 9.94 5.09
C SER A 636 -1.05 8.52 5.10
N LEU A 637 -0.69 7.68 4.12
CA LEU A 637 -1.18 6.31 3.95
C LEU A 637 -0.20 5.28 4.52
#